data_AF-A0A9P8ELK6-F1
#
_entry.id   AF-A0A9P8ELK6-F1
#
_cell.length_a   1.000
_cell.length_b   1.000
_cell.length_c   1.000
_cell.angle_alpha   90.00
_cell.angle_beta   90.00
_cell.angle_gamma   90.00
#
_symmetry.space_group_name_H-M   'P 1'
#
loop_
_entity.id
_entity.type
_entity.pdbx_description
1 polymer ?
#
loop_
_entity_poly.entity_id
_entity_poly.type
_entity_poly.pdbx_seq_one_letter_code
_entity_poly.pdbx_strand_id
1 'polypeptide(L)'
;MIFSDYEEDLWGEHIFDALDGVSPDIVEHHKDFELYRNLRENGRTVLNTNDLSGSATEDTKWHGKVENPGWKLDKWKFLPMVNKTFHEHPDKKWYIFMEADSYILWASLLEYLAVLDPSKPHYTGSIMFIGDTVFAHGGSGFMVSQPAMRMVVEQYAAHKAEIETYTDGHWAGDCVLGKVFTQAGVKFTDAWPVMQGDYPGLVAYARPDGRPIADPKKRVWCYPTVSYHHVSPDMIDDLWSYEQHWLDQKPKETRFLRHKDIFKQYILPRMSADLADWDNESDGEEAIVESFDECRLKKSGNKPRDGDQEIYKTMSESETPNIKAKTSIMAPVKKLAALTAAAACLPYAIGAVIAPSPSALSNSQSSLTLLYQNNLNFTDDVNHISAILLDPSTAANAATGCAALNETLISQSALQAHSQDFVNQLSYIIYAGRATQDQKWHIASGQTVEVHNNALKFAKAGPGNVLPVLCTQSSQSNMPSNAVASASNEIKVASSGNTYVGFRNKKSWRFQGIPFANQPERFAYSTLYSKTGQTIDATKYGPDCAQPYESSSSEDCLFLNIQTPYIPKAGSTKNLRPVHFWIYGGGFTGGSGASAGSDGGQLASREDIVVVEINYRLTTLGFLAIPGTNITGNYGISDQVTGLDWVLKNIASFGGDPNKIVINGESAGAGSVRTLLGSPKAIGKFRGSIAMSNLGGGVDLGLTGDYATTYSSFLTPAESYARSEALFGEIGCNQTTLDARISCLRAAPAQTIVNAATVARYMVQDGTYVDTETLDVYNRNGSAANVNTIWGTTANDGASFSTYPTTPVTSELAGIMAALGISQAYAQSIIDSGLFPYYDTGNVTLDSFNVSQRVATDNQFRCIDEATVYAGVESGAFKTSYFYQMQRTSGGYDPNNLGGPPVEPGYPYGNPEKPYFKLHGSDMPWVFGNLNPLRDANDLKSVQLESGYFAAFVRSLDPNPPASYLQVRGYTNTTQGVKESGPWQPVANAKGPMKLLDFPSLTADFQDLPQCAFLNYSISYYVDGGM
;
A
#
# COMPACT_ATOMS: atom_id res chain seq x y z
N MET A 1 -24.33 -28.68 13.82
CA MET A 1 -24.25 -28.05 15.16
C MET A 1 -23.35 -26.84 15.01
N ILE A 2 -23.78 -25.69 15.51
CA ILE A 2 -22.99 -24.46 15.57
C ILE A 2 -22.63 -24.27 17.05
N PHE A 3 -21.39 -23.91 17.34
CA PHE A 3 -20.89 -23.71 18.70
C PHE A 3 -20.43 -22.27 18.89
N SER A 4 -20.64 -21.72 20.09
CA SER A 4 -20.14 -20.40 20.49
C SER A 4 -20.01 -20.34 22.01
N ASP A 5 -19.27 -19.36 22.53
CA ASP A 5 -19.15 -19.11 23.97
C ASP A 5 -20.43 -18.50 24.58
N TYR A 6 -21.50 -18.37 23.78
CA TYR A 6 -22.81 -17.90 24.19
C TYR A 6 -23.91 -18.72 23.47
N GLU A 7 -24.78 -19.33 24.26
CA GLU A 7 -25.90 -20.18 23.80
C GLU A 7 -27.11 -19.32 23.41
N GLU A 8 -27.58 -19.43 22.16
CA GLU A 8 -28.79 -18.74 21.69
C GLU A 8 -29.39 -19.38 20.43
N ASP A 9 -30.60 -18.97 20.06
CA ASP A 9 -31.19 -19.28 18.75
C ASP A 9 -30.95 -18.13 17.78
N LEU A 10 -30.14 -18.34 16.74
CA LEU A 10 -29.81 -17.33 15.73
C LEU A 10 -30.25 -17.80 14.34
N TRP A 11 -31.03 -16.96 13.64
CA TRP A 11 -31.58 -17.24 12.30
C TRP A 11 -32.38 -18.56 12.17
N GLY A 12 -32.89 -19.10 13.28
CA GLY A 12 -33.64 -20.35 13.32
C GLY A 12 -32.80 -21.61 13.54
N GLU A 13 -31.49 -21.47 13.67
CA GLU A 13 -30.56 -22.52 14.10
C GLU A 13 -30.17 -22.30 15.56
N HIS A 14 -30.05 -23.40 16.31
CA HIS A 14 -29.62 -23.36 17.71
C HIS A 14 -28.09 -23.36 17.80
N ILE A 15 -27.52 -22.34 18.43
CA ILE A 15 -26.10 -22.22 18.74
C ILE A 15 -25.88 -22.80 20.14
N PHE A 16 -25.11 -23.89 20.19
CA PHE A 16 -24.75 -24.59 21.41
C PHE A 16 -23.61 -23.88 22.14
N ASP A 17 -23.66 -23.87 23.47
CA ASP A 17 -22.54 -23.48 24.33
C ASP A 17 -21.31 -24.37 24.05
N ALA A 18 -20.18 -23.75 23.73
CA ALA A 18 -18.91 -24.42 23.45
C ALA A 18 -18.16 -24.85 24.73
N LEU A 19 -18.58 -24.37 25.90
CA LEU A 19 -17.87 -24.47 27.18
C LEU A 19 -18.69 -25.14 28.29
N ASP A 20 -19.96 -25.51 28.03
CA ASP A 20 -20.85 -26.16 29.01
C ASP A 20 -20.32 -27.49 29.59
N GLY A 21 -19.40 -28.14 28.88
CA GLY A 21 -18.73 -29.36 29.30
C GLY A 21 -17.61 -29.14 30.33
N VAL A 22 -17.16 -27.91 30.58
CA VAL A 22 -16.08 -27.62 31.55
C VAL A 22 -16.59 -27.73 32.99
N SER A 23 -15.73 -28.17 33.92
CA SER A 23 -16.12 -28.37 35.33
C SER A 23 -16.59 -27.05 35.99
N PRO A 24 -17.75 -27.04 36.70
CA PRO A 24 -18.36 -25.80 37.21
C PRO A 24 -17.46 -24.93 38.09
N ASP A 25 -16.59 -25.54 38.92
CA ASP A 25 -15.62 -24.84 39.77
C ASP A 25 -14.64 -23.98 38.95
N ILE A 26 -14.19 -24.49 37.80
CA ILE A 26 -13.34 -23.75 36.86
C ILE A 26 -14.14 -22.61 36.21
N VAL A 27 -15.37 -22.90 35.77
CA VAL A 27 -16.25 -21.89 35.15
C VAL A 27 -16.59 -20.76 36.12
N GLU A 28 -16.78 -21.05 37.40
CA GLU A 28 -17.15 -20.07 38.43
C GLU A 28 -15.95 -19.25 38.93
N HIS A 29 -14.76 -19.87 39.07
CA HIS A 29 -13.64 -19.26 39.78
C HIS A 29 -12.38 -19.02 38.95
N HIS A 30 -12.24 -19.61 37.76
CA HIS A 30 -11.04 -19.42 36.94
C HIS A 30 -11.07 -18.08 36.19
N LYS A 31 -9.88 -17.45 36.07
CA LYS A 31 -9.69 -16.13 35.44
C LYS A 31 -10.01 -16.15 33.94
N ASP A 32 -9.69 -17.25 33.24
CA ASP A 32 -9.93 -17.35 31.79
C ASP A 32 -11.43 -17.23 31.47
N PHE A 33 -12.30 -17.63 32.41
CA PHE A 33 -13.76 -17.60 32.27
C PHE A 33 -14.40 -16.24 32.62
N GLU A 34 -13.62 -15.18 32.89
CA GLU A 34 -14.16 -13.84 33.15
C GLU A 34 -15.00 -13.29 31.99
N LEU A 35 -14.49 -13.41 30.75
CA LEU A 35 -15.23 -12.98 29.55
C LEU A 35 -16.51 -13.80 29.36
N TYR A 36 -16.46 -15.12 29.55
CA TYR A 36 -17.60 -16.02 29.41
C TYR A 36 -18.70 -15.75 30.45
N ARG A 37 -18.34 -15.54 31.72
CA ARG A 37 -19.29 -15.15 32.78
C ARG A 37 -19.98 -13.81 32.45
N ASN A 38 -19.21 -12.81 32.05
CA ASN A 38 -19.73 -11.50 31.66
C ASN A 38 -20.67 -11.59 30.44
N LEU A 39 -20.28 -12.36 29.42
CA LEU A 39 -21.07 -12.60 28.21
C LEU A 39 -22.40 -13.28 28.52
N ARG A 40 -22.42 -14.26 29.44
CA ARG A 40 -23.66 -14.93 29.89
C ARG A 40 -24.58 -14.04 30.72
N GLU A 41 -24.04 -13.15 31.55
CA GLU A 41 -24.84 -12.23 32.39
C GLU A 41 -25.42 -11.07 31.57
N ASN A 42 -24.65 -10.53 30.62
CA ASN A 42 -24.95 -9.24 29.97
C ASN A 42 -25.19 -9.33 28.44
N GLY A 43 -25.05 -10.52 27.84
CA GLY A 43 -25.27 -10.76 26.41
C GLY A 43 -24.18 -10.18 25.49
N ARG A 44 -24.30 -10.42 24.17
CA ARG A 44 -23.30 -10.06 23.15
C ARG A 44 -22.83 -8.59 23.17
N THR A 45 -23.63 -7.68 23.73
CA THR A 45 -23.33 -6.23 23.78
C THR A 45 -22.13 -5.86 24.65
N VAL A 46 -21.58 -6.78 25.46
CA VAL A 46 -20.34 -6.52 26.24
C VAL A 46 -19.06 -6.83 25.48
N LEU A 47 -19.15 -7.52 24.34
CA LEU A 47 -17.98 -7.89 23.55
C LEU A 47 -17.41 -6.66 22.83
N ASN A 48 -16.16 -6.33 23.09
CA ASN A 48 -15.44 -5.28 22.38
C ASN A 48 -14.37 -5.88 21.43
N THR A 49 -13.83 -5.06 20.53
CA THR A 49 -12.86 -5.51 19.52
C THR A 49 -11.58 -6.10 20.14
N ASN A 50 -11.12 -5.60 21.29
CA ASN A 50 -9.93 -6.14 21.96
C ASN A 50 -10.19 -7.51 22.60
N ASP A 51 -11.43 -7.82 23.00
CA ASP A 51 -11.81 -9.16 23.47
C ASP A 51 -11.80 -10.17 22.30
N LEU A 52 -12.24 -9.73 21.11
CA LEU A 52 -12.46 -10.57 19.93
C LEU A 52 -11.21 -10.78 19.06
N SER A 53 -10.44 -9.72 18.81
CA SER A 53 -9.26 -9.77 17.92
C SER A 53 -7.92 -9.58 18.64
N GLY A 54 -7.92 -9.29 19.93
CA GLY A 54 -6.72 -8.86 20.67
C GLY A 54 -6.21 -7.49 20.24
N SER A 55 -5.19 -6.98 20.94
CA SER A 55 -4.57 -5.70 20.59
C SER A 55 -3.71 -5.81 19.34
N ALA A 56 -3.67 -4.75 18.53
CA ALA A 56 -2.73 -4.62 17.41
C ALA A 56 -1.25 -4.54 17.86
N THR A 57 -0.99 -4.36 19.16
CA THR A 57 0.36 -4.23 19.75
C THR A 57 0.97 -5.55 20.23
N GLU A 58 0.26 -6.68 20.17
CA GLU A 58 0.78 -7.97 20.62
C GLU A 58 1.63 -8.64 19.52
N ASP A 59 2.96 -8.63 19.66
CA ASP A 59 3.89 -9.30 18.75
C ASP A 59 3.91 -10.83 18.98
N THR A 60 2.95 -11.54 18.39
CA THR A 60 2.72 -12.97 18.62
C THR A 60 3.32 -13.87 17.55
N LYS A 61 4.55 -13.59 17.10
CA LYS A 61 5.21 -14.28 15.96
C LYS A 61 5.22 -15.82 15.98
N TRP A 62 5.03 -16.47 17.15
CA TRP A 62 5.07 -17.95 17.25
C TRP A 62 4.11 -18.61 18.25
N HIS A 63 3.35 -17.88 19.08
CA HIS A 63 2.62 -18.48 20.23
C HIS A 63 1.13 -18.08 20.32
N GLY A 64 0.55 -17.45 19.29
CA GLY A 64 -0.82 -16.94 19.34
C GLY A 64 -1.02 -15.81 20.35
N LYS A 65 -2.26 -15.30 20.46
CA LYS A 65 -2.60 -14.16 21.32
C LYS A 65 -2.86 -14.59 22.76
N VAL A 66 -1.83 -15.15 23.41
CA VAL A 66 -1.93 -15.80 24.73
C VAL A 66 -2.53 -14.93 25.84
N GLU A 67 -2.47 -13.60 25.72
CA GLU A 67 -3.06 -12.67 26.69
C GLU A 67 -4.48 -12.19 26.34
N ASN A 68 -4.95 -12.37 25.10
CA ASN A 68 -6.30 -11.98 24.67
C ASN A 68 -7.38 -12.80 25.41
N PRO A 69 -8.44 -12.17 25.95
CA PRO A 69 -9.51 -12.87 26.67
C PRO A 69 -10.22 -13.97 25.86
N GLY A 70 -10.50 -13.74 24.57
CA GLY A 70 -11.08 -14.75 23.68
C GLY A 70 -10.17 -15.97 23.49
N TRP A 71 -8.88 -15.75 23.26
CA TRP A 71 -7.88 -16.82 23.08
C TRP A 71 -7.60 -17.61 24.37
N LYS A 72 -7.72 -16.96 25.54
CA LYS A 72 -7.68 -17.62 26.85
C LYS A 72 -8.87 -18.54 27.08
N LEU A 73 -10.05 -18.20 26.56
CA LEU A 73 -11.21 -19.10 26.50
C LEU A 73 -11.03 -20.21 25.47
N ASP A 74 -10.52 -19.88 24.28
CA ASP A 74 -10.43 -20.75 23.12
C ASP A 74 -9.83 -22.13 23.44
N LYS A 75 -8.74 -22.15 24.21
CA LYS A 75 -8.05 -23.40 24.61
C LYS A 75 -8.96 -24.42 25.30
N TRP A 76 -10.08 -23.98 25.90
CA TRP A 76 -11.02 -24.82 26.63
C TRP A 76 -12.13 -25.43 25.74
N LYS A 77 -12.40 -24.90 24.53
CA LYS A 77 -13.59 -25.24 23.73
C LYS A 77 -13.58 -26.64 23.11
N PHE A 78 -12.41 -27.10 22.66
CA PHE A 78 -12.31 -28.25 21.73
C PHE A 78 -12.83 -29.58 22.31
N LEU A 79 -12.49 -29.92 23.55
CA LEU A 79 -12.89 -31.18 24.18
C LEU A 79 -14.38 -31.22 24.56
N PRO A 80 -14.96 -30.19 25.21
CA PRO A 80 -16.41 -30.05 25.37
C PRO A 80 -17.18 -30.17 24.05
N MET A 81 -16.78 -29.46 23.00
CA MET A 81 -17.43 -29.52 21.68
C MET A 81 -17.40 -30.93 21.07
N VAL A 82 -16.25 -31.59 21.09
CA VAL A 82 -16.07 -32.99 20.63
C VAL A 82 -16.95 -33.95 21.43
N ASN A 83 -16.97 -33.80 22.76
CA ASN A 83 -17.79 -34.59 23.67
C ASN A 83 -19.29 -34.41 23.41
N LYS A 84 -19.77 -33.17 23.31
CA LYS A 84 -21.18 -32.84 23.08
C LYS A 84 -21.65 -33.33 21.70
N THR A 85 -20.84 -33.12 20.66
CA THR A 85 -21.13 -33.60 19.29
C THR A 85 -21.28 -35.12 19.22
N PHE A 86 -20.44 -35.88 19.94
CA PHE A 86 -20.58 -37.34 19.99
C PHE A 86 -21.84 -37.79 20.73
N HIS A 87 -22.21 -37.13 21.83
CA HIS A 87 -23.40 -37.51 22.61
C HIS A 87 -24.71 -37.20 21.87
N GLU A 88 -24.78 -36.07 21.15
CA GLU A 88 -25.95 -35.73 20.32
C GLU A 88 -26.06 -36.62 19.07
N HIS A 89 -24.93 -37.02 18.47
CA HIS A 89 -24.89 -37.69 17.17
C HIS A 89 -23.96 -38.93 17.12
N PRO A 90 -24.10 -39.92 18.03
CA PRO A 90 -23.13 -41.02 18.19
C PRO A 90 -23.08 -42.02 17.02
N ASP A 91 -24.07 -41.95 16.11
CA ASP A 91 -24.28 -42.84 14.96
C ASP A 91 -23.56 -42.39 13.68
N LYS A 92 -22.97 -41.18 13.66
CA LYS A 92 -22.33 -40.63 12.46
C LYS A 92 -21.00 -41.32 12.19
N LYS A 93 -20.69 -41.58 10.91
CA LYS A 93 -19.45 -42.25 10.47
C LYS A 93 -18.22 -41.34 10.58
N TRP A 94 -18.42 -40.07 10.27
CA TRP A 94 -17.41 -39.02 10.19
C TRP A 94 -17.93 -37.76 10.88
N TYR A 95 -17.04 -37.06 11.56
CA TYR A 95 -17.28 -35.82 12.29
C TYR A 95 -16.24 -34.83 11.80
N ILE A 96 -16.69 -33.66 11.38
CA ILE A 96 -15.87 -32.63 10.75
C ILE A 96 -16.01 -31.38 11.59
N PHE A 97 -14.89 -30.88 12.11
CA PHE A 97 -14.81 -29.67 12.90
C PHE A 97 -14.10 -28.60 12.08
N MET A 98 -14.63 -27.38 12.08
CA MET A 98 -14.18 -26.25 11.27
C MET A 98 -14.54 -24.95 11.99
N GLU A 99 -13.70 -23.92 11.83
CA GLU A 99 -13.94 -22.59 12.39
C GLU A 99 -14.71 -21.67 11.42
N ALA A 100 -15.22 -20.54 11.93
CA ALA A 100 -16.11 -19.66 11.17
C ALA A 100 -15.41 -18.85 10.06
N ASP A 101 -14.08 -18.69 10.14
CA ASP A 101 -13.21 -18.06 9.13
C ASP A 101 -12.54 -19.11 8.21
N SER A 102 -13.15 -20.29 8.09
CA SER A 102 -12.69 -21.38 7.22
C SER A 102 -13.76 -21.79 6.20
N TYR A 103 -13.32 -22.08 4.97
CA TYR A 103 -14.17 -22.59 3.89
C TYR A 103 -13.87 -24.06 3.60
N ILE A 104 -14.89 -24.92 3.60
CA ILE A 104 -14.81 -26.33 3.16
C ILE A 104 -15.35 -26.49 1.73
N LEU A 105 -14.52 -27.12 0.90
CA LEU A 105 -14.88 -27.59 -0.44
C LEU A 105 -15.55 -28.97 -0.32
N TRP A 106 -16.87 -28.95 -0.14
CA TRP A 106 -17.68 -30.12 0.22
C TRP A 106 -17.52 -31.29 -0.73
N ALA A 107 -17.39 -31.04 -2.04
CA ALA A 107 -17.21 -32.12 -3.01
C ALA A 107 -15.86 -32.82 -2.85
N SER A 108 -14.78 -32.06 -2.66
CA SER A 108 -13.45 -32.61 -2.38
C SER A 108 -13.40 -33.37 -1.05
N LEU A 109 -14.07 -32.85 -0.02
CA LEU A 109 -14.14 -33.49 1.31
C LEU A 109 -14.76 -34.88 1.23
N LEU A 110 -15.90 -35.02 0.54
CA LEU A 110 -16.60 -36.30 0.42
C LEU A 110 -15.77 -37.34 -0.34
N GLU A 111 -15.05 -36.95 -1.40
CA GLU A 111 -14.14 -37.84 -2.12
C GLU A 111 -12.92 -38.25 -1.26
N TYR A 112 -12.37 -37.34 -0.46
CA TYR A 112 -11.27 -37.64 0.47
C TYR A 112 -11.72 -38.60 1.58
N LEU A 113 -12.92 -38.43 2.14
CA LEU A 113 -13.49 -39.34 3.14
C LEU A 113 -13.89 -40.70 2.55
N ALA A 114 -14.17 -40.79 1.25
CA ALA A 114 -14.56 -42.03 0.59
C ALA A 114 -13.40 -43.03 0.41
N VAL A 115 -12.14 -42.58 0.51
CA VAL A 115 -10.94 -43.44 0.46
C VAL A 115 -10.40 -43.84 1.84
N LEU A 116 -11.07 -43.41 2.92
CA LEU A 116 -10.73 -43.78 4.29
C LEU A 116 -11.75 -44.80 4.84
N ASP A 117 -11.29 -45.71 5.69
CA ASP A 117 -12.16 -46.72 6.31
C ASP A 117 -12.80 -46.16 7.60
N PRO A 118 -14.10 -45.81 7.61
CA PRO A 118 -14.75 -45.21 8.78
C PRO A 118 -14.85 -46.17 9.98
N SER A 119 -14.54 -47.47 9.82
CA SER A 119 -14.51 -48.44 10.91
C SER A 119 -13.18 -48.46 11.69
N LYS A 120 -12.15 -47.77 11.20
CA LYS A 120 -10.85 -47.58 11.87
C LYS A 120 -10.80 -46.23 12.58
N PRO A 121 -10.02 -46.07 13.68
CA PRO A 121 -9.84 -44.79 14.35
C PRO A 121 -8.94 -43.86 13.51
N HIS A 122 -9.53 -42.82 12.95
CA HIS A 122 -8.88 -41.78 12.16
C HIS A 122 -9.02 -40.43 12.85
N TYR A 123 -7.91 -39.72 12.99
CA TYR A 123 -7.83 -38.30 13.34
C TYR A 123 -6.88 -37.66 12.32
N THR A 124 -7.39 -36.75 11.49
CA THR A 124 -6.66 -36.24 10.31
C THR A 124 -6.93 -34.74 10.09
N GLY A 125 -5.91 -34.00 9.67
CA GLY A 125 -5.95 -32.55 9.46
C GLY A 125 -4.59 -31.98 9.04
N SER A 126 -4.48 -30.66 8.89
CA SER A 126 -3.19 -30.01 8.63
C SER A 126 -2.26 -30.19 9.83
N ILE A 127 -1.01 -30.59 9.61
CA ILE A 127 -0.08 -30.97 10.70
C ILE A 127 0.46 -29.78 11.48
N MET A 128 0.33 -29.83 12.81
CA MET A 128 1.00 -28.96 13.77
C MET A 128 1.68 -29.77 14.88
N PHE A 129 2.62 -29.15 15.58
CA PHE A 129 3.30 -29.77 16.73
C PHE A 129 3.73 -28.73 17.78
N ILE A 130 3.60 -29.10 19.05
CA ILE A 130 4.08 -28.35 20.22
C ILE A 130 4.77 -29.36 21.13
N GLY A 131 6.06 -29.15 21.39
CA GLY A 131 6.90 -30.12 22.10
C GLY A 131 6.96 -31.46 21.34
N ASP A 132 6.50 -32.53 21.99
CA ASP A 132 6.41 -33.89 21.46
C ASP A 132 5.04 -34.25 20.86
N THR A 133 4.05 -33.38 21.03
CA THR A 133 2.65 -33.64 20.67
C THR A 133 2.40 -33.16 19.25
N VAL A 134 1.94 -34.07 18.38
CA VAL A 134 1.59 -33.80 16.98
C VAL A 134 0.07 -33.87 16.82
N PHE A 135 -0.53 -32.85 16.21
CA PHE A 135 -1.98 -32.64 16.19
C PHE A 135 -2.45 -31.97 14.89
N ALA A 136 -3.77 -31.92 14.70
CA ALA A 136 -4.39 -31.17 13.61
C ALA A 136 -4.52 -29.69 14.00
N HIS A 137 -4.10 -28.77 13.11
CA HIS A 137 -4.36 -27.34 13.25
C HIS A 137 -5.87 -27.07 13.38
N GLY A 138 -6.30 -26.47 14.48
CA GLY A 138 -7.73 -26.24 14.76
C GLY A 138 -8.42 -25.40 13.68
N GLY A 139 -7.82 -24.26 13.32
CA GLY A 139 -8.34 -23.31 12.34
C GLY A 139 -8.59 -23.91 10.95
N SER A 140 -7.65 -24.71 10.45
CA SER A 140 -7.78 -25.47 9.19
C SER A 140 -8.98 -26.41 9.14
N GLY A 141 -9.51 -26.77 10.30
CA GLY A 141 -10.44 -27.86 10.51
C GLY A 141 -9.76 -29.23 10.58
N PHE A 142 -10.48 -30.20 11.12
CA PHE A 142 -10.04 -31.58 11.25
C PHE A 142 -11.19 -32.58 11.13
N MET A 143 -10.85 -33.82 10.76
CA MET A 143 -11.80 -34.90 10.53
C MET A 143 -11.53 -36.05 11.49
N VAL A 144 -12.60 -36.61 12.06
CA VAL A 144 -12.55 -37.71 13.02
C VAL A 144 -13.53 -38.80 12.61
N SER A 145 -13.12 -40.07 12.63
CA SER A 145 -14.03 -41.19 12.44
C SER A 145 -14.76 -41.56 13.73
N GLN A 146 -15.90 -42.27 13.62
CA GLN A 146 -16.70 -42.70 14.77
C GLN A 146 -15.90 -43.43 15.87
N PRO A 147 -15.03 -44.41 15.56
CA PRO A 147 -14.24 -45.07 16.59
C PRO A 147 -13.28 -44.13 17.31
N ALA A 148 -12.66 -43.18 16.59
CA ALA A 148 -11.77 -42.19 17.18
C ALA A 148 -12.52 -41.19 18.07
N MET A 149 -13.71 -40.73 17.65
CA MET A 149 -14.59 -39.90 18.49
C MET A 149 -14.97 -40.61 19.79
N ARG A 150 -15.38 -41.88 19.72
CA ARG A 150 -15.70 -42.64 20.94
C ARG A 150 -14.47 -42.74 21.87
N MET A 151 -13.30 -43.08 21.31
CA MET A 151 -12.06 -43.25 22.07
C MET A 151 -11.62 -41.95 22.77
N VAL A 152 -11.65 -40.79 22.10
CA VAL A 152 -11.28 -39.52 22.72
C VAL A 152 -12.30 -39.06 23.77
N VAL A 153 -13.59 -39.36 23.57
CA VAL A 153 -14.65 -39.04 24.54
C VAL A 153 -14.59 -39.93 25.78
N GLU A 154 -14.35 -41.24 25.62
CA GLU A 154 -14.11 -42.16 26.74
C GLU A 154 -12.86 -41.76 27.53
N GLN A 155 -11.78 -41.37 26.84
CA GLN A 155 -10.55 -40.87 27.48
C GLN A 155 -10.78 -39.54 28.22
N TYR A 156 -11.50 -38.60 27.62
CA TYR A 156 -11.83 -37.32 28.26
C TYR A 156 -12.72 -37.51 29.49
N ALA A 157 -13.73 -38.37 29.42
CA ALA A 157 -14.59 -38.68 30.56
C ALA A 157 -13.84 -39.37 31.71
N ALA A 158 -12.90 -40.27 31.40
CA ALA A 158 -12.12 -41.00 32.41
C ALA A 158 -11.04 -40.13 33.10
N HIS A 159 -10.49 -39.13 32.41
CA HIS A 159 -9.35 -38.32 32.87
C HIS A 159 -9.66 -36.82 32.98
N LYS A 160 -10.94 -36.44 33.05
CA LYS A 160 -11.40 -35.04 32.91
C LYS A 160 -10.59 -34.04 33.75
N ALA A 161 -10.44 -34.27 35.05
CA ALA A 161 -9.73 -33.36 35.95
C ALA A 161 -8.23 -33.23 35.63
N GLU A 162 -7.58 -34.32 35.19
CA GLU A 162 -6.17 -34.29 34.77
C GLU A 162 -6.01 -33.49 33.47
N ILE A 163 -6.95 -33.65 32.53
CA ILE A 163 -6.97 -32.97 31.25
C ILE A 163 -7.30 -31.47 31.42
N GLU A 164 -8.25 -31.11 32.28
CA GLU A 164 -8.56 -29.71 32.62
C GLU A 164 -7.36 -29.03 33.30
N THR A 165 -6.67 -29.72 34.23
CA THR A 165 -5.42 -29.23 34.83
C THR A 165 -4.32 -29.01 33.78
N TYR A 166 -4.22 -29.91 32.79
CA TYR A 166 -3.27 -29.75 31.68
C TYR A 166 -3.68 -28.62 30.71
N THR A 167 -4.99 -28.37 30.55
CA THR A 167 -5.54 -27.31 29.69
C THR A 167 -5.26 -25.93 30.26
N ASP A 168 -5.38 -25.74 31.58
CA ASP A 168 -5.00 -24.49 32.25
C ASP A 168 -3.56 -24.09 31.92
N GLY A 169 -2.62 -25.02 32.13
CA GLY A 169 -1.19 -24.84 31.85
C GLY A 169 -0.80 -24.79 30.36
N HIS A 170 -1.75 -24.78 29.43
CA HIS A 170 -1.51 -24.71 27.99
C HIS A 170 -2.06 -23.41 27.36
N TRP A 171 -1.65 -23.11 26.14
CA TRP A 171 -2.17 -21.96 25.36
C TRP A 171 -2.93 -22.37 24.08
N ALA A 172 -2.71 -23.59 23.59
CA ALA A 172 -3.34 -24.13 22.38
C ALA A 172 -4.25 -25.32 22.73
N GLY A 173 -5.56 -25.21 22.50
CA GLY A 173 -6.55 -26.23 22.83
C GLY A 173 -6.60 -27.42 21.85
N ASP A 174 -6.29 -27.18 20.58
CA ASP A 174 -6.14 -28.21 19.55
C ASP A 174 -4.95 -29.15 19.83
N CYS A 175 -3.87 -28.62 20.40
CA CYS A 175 -2.77 -29.42 20.94
C CYS A 175 -3.20 -30.30 22.12
N VAL A 176 -4.02 -29.77 23.04
CA VAL A 176 -4.60 -30.57 24.14
C VAL A 176 -5.46 -31.69 23.57
N LEU A 177 -6.36 -31.38 22.62
CA LEU A 177 -7.19 -32.37 21.95
C LEU A 177 -6.35 -33.47 21.28
N GLY A 178 -5.30 -33.10 20.54
CA GLY A 178 -4.37 -34.05 19.90
C GLY A 178 -3.62 -34.93 20.90
N LYS A 179 -3.29 -34.41 22.09
CA LYS A 179 -2.73 -35.19 23.19
C LYS A 179 -3.72 -36.23 23.71
N VAL A 180 -4.99 -35.85 23.91
CA VAL A 180 -6.03 -36.78 24.39
C VAL A 180 -6.32 -37.86 23.34
N PHE A 181 -6.35 -37.53 22.04
CA PHE A 181 -6.40 -38.53 20.96
C PHE A 181 -5.22 -39.51 21.04
N THR A 182 -4.01 -39.01 21.22
CA THR A 182 -2.79 -39.83 21.33
C THR A 182 -2.85 -40.76 22.55
N GLN A 183 -3.29 -40.25 23.71
CA GLN A 183 -3.48 -41.03 24.94
C GLN A 183 -4.57 -42.10 24.78
N ALA A 184 -5.66 -41.79 24.06
CA ALA A 184 -6.71 -42.75 23.72
C ALA A 184 -6.25 -43.83 22.71
N GLY A 185 -5.03 -43.73 22.17
CA GLY A 185 -4.49 -44.66 21.17
C GLY A 185 -4.86 -44.36 19.72
N VAL A 186 -5.41 -43.16 19.44
CA VAL A 186 -5.69 -42.69 18.09
C VAL A 186 -4.45 -41.98 17.54
N LYS A 187 -3.94 -42.45 16.39
CA LYS A 187 -2.77 -41.85 15.74
C LYS A 187 -3.20 -40.71 14.80
N PHE A 188 -2.57 -39.54 14.95
CA PHE A 188 -2.72 -38.42 14.01
C PHE A 188 -2.21 -38.78 12.60
N THR A 189 -2.93 -38.31 11.58
CA THR A 189 -2.60 -38.45 10.15
C THR A 189 -2.43 -37.06 9.52
N ASP A 190 -1.26 -36.81 8.92
CA ASP A 190 -0.98 -35.58 8.17
C ASP A 190 -1.85 -35.50 6.90
N ALA A 191 -2.72 -34.51 6.83
CA ALA A 191 -3.52 -34.19 5.65
C ALA A 191 -2.97 -32.99 4.85
N TRP A 192 -1.82 -32.39 5.21
CA TRP A 192 -1.24 -31.31 4.43
C TRP A 192 -0.62 -31.85 3.12
N PRO A 193 -0.91 -31.26 1.94
CA PRO A 193 -1.53 -29.95 1.71
C PRO A 193 -3.04 -29.99 1.37
N VAL A 194 -3.74 -31.09 1.61
CA VAL A 194 -5.18 -31.24 1.27
C VAL A 194 -6.07 -30.32 2.11
N MET A 195 -5.72 -30.10 3.38
CA MET A 195 -6.27 -29.04 4.23
C MET A 195 -5.20 -27.97 4.44
N GLN A 196 -5.55 -26.68 4.31
CA GLN A 196 -4.60 -25.57 4.41
C GLN A 196 -4.73 -24.76 5.69
N GLY A 197 -3.61 -24.21 6.16
CA GLY A 197 -3.53 -23.27 7.29
C GLY A 197 -3.93 -21.85 6.92
N ASP A 198 -3.97 -21.55 5.62
CA ASP A 198 -4.05 -20.18 5.08
C ASP A 198 -5.15 -20.05 4.03
N TYR A 199 -5.42 -18.80 3.62
CA TYR A 199 -6.37 -18.51 2.56
C TYR A 199 -5.78 -18.81 1.17
N PRO A 200 -6.59 -18.95 0.11
CA PRO A 200 -6.11 -19.48 -1.18
C PRO A 200 -5.02 -18.65 -1.89
N GLY A 201 -4.78 -17.40 -1.46
CA GLY A 201 -3.72 -16.54 -1.98
C GLY A 201 -2.35 -16.71 -1.28
N LEU A 202 -2.30 -17.36 -0.12
CA LEU A 202 -1.08 -17.65 0.66
C LEU A 202 -0.70 -19.14 0.64
N VAL A 203 -1.16 -19.91 -0.35
CA VAL A 203 -0.79 -21.33 -0.51
C VAL A 203 0.72 -21.44 -0.77
N ALA A 204 1.46 -21.68 0.31
CA ALA A 204 2.92 -21.57 0.32
C ALA A 204 3.63 -22.73 -0.40
N TYR A 205 4.78 -22.40 -1.00
CA TYR A 205 5.79 -23.37 -1.42
C TYR A 205 6.67 -23.85 -0.26
N ALA A 206 6.49 -23.26 0.93
CA ALA A 206 7.01 -23.71 2.22
C ALA A 206 5.89 -24.36 3.06
N ARG A 207 6.23 -24.90 4.22
CA ARG A 207 5.26 -25.36 5.22
C ARG A 207 4.67 -24.17 6.00
N PRO A 208 3.50 -24.33 6.66
CA PRO A 208 2.93 -23.30 7.54
C PRO A 208 3.85 -22.86 8.70
N ASP A 209 4.83 -23.69 9.10
CA ASP A 209 5.86 -23.35 10.10
C ASP A 209 7.05 -22.55 9.53
N GLY A 210 6.93 -22.02 8.31
CA GLY A 210 7.96 -21.26 7.60
C GLY A 210 9.16 -22.08 7.13
N ARG A 211 9.11 -23.43 7.24
CA ARG A 211 10.25 -24.30 6.86
C ARG A 211 10.13 -24.80 5.42
N PRO A 212 11.26 -24.96 4.70
CA PRO A 212 11.25 -25.57 3.37
C PRO A 212 10.62 -26.96 3.36
N ILE A 213 9.89 -27.29 2.29
CA ILE A 213 9.33 -28.64 2.09
C ILE A 213 10.48 -29.62 1.84
N ALA A 214 10.87 -30.38 2.87
CA ALA A 214 11.99 -31.32 2.81
C ALA A 214 11.88 -32.47 1.77
N ASP A 215 10.71 -32.67 1.14
CA ASP A 215 10.52 -33.61 0.03
C ASP A 215 10.02 -32.88 -1.24
N PRO A 216 10.88 -32.65 -2.25
CA PRO A 216 10.52 -32.02 -3.53
C PRO A 216 9.41 -32.73 -4.33
N LYS A 217 8.92 -33.90 -3.87
CA LYS A 217 7.80 -34.63 -4.47
C LYS A 217 6.42 -34.14 -3.97
N LYS A 218 6.33 -33.43 -2.84
CA LYS A 218 5.05 -32.88 -2.31
C LYS A 218 4.62 -31.63 -3.11
N ARG A 219 4.32 -31.79 -4.40
CA ARG A 219 3.87 -30.71 -5.31
C ARG A 219 2.42 -30.31 -5.04
N VAL A 220 2.23 -29.36 -4.12
CA VAL A 220 0.95 -28.83 -3.64
C VAL A 220 -0.11 -28.69 -4.74
N TRP A 221 0.28 -28.13 -5.89
CA TRP A 221 -0.53 -27.92 -7.09
C TRP A 221 -1.45 -29.08 -7.51
N CYS A 222 -0.99 -30.31 -7.35
CA CYS A 222 -1.69 -31.50 -7.85
C CYS A 222 -2.43 -32.29 -6.77
N TYR A 223 -2.36 -31.86 -5.52
CA TYR A 223 -3.21 -32.41 -4.46
C TYR A 223 -4.63 -31.85 -4.57
N PRO A 224 -5.67 -32.64 -4.21
CA PRO A 224 -6.99 -32.09 -3.98
C PRO A 224 -6.93 -31.09 -2.82
N THR A 225 -7.84 -30.12 -2.81
CA THR A 225 -8.02 -29.15 -1.73
C THR A 225 -9.39 -29.33 -1.09
N VAL A 226 -9.43 -29.36 0.23
CA VAL A 226 -10.61 -29.64 1.07
C VAL A 226 -10.98 -28.45 1.94
N SER A 227 -10.01 -27.70 2.46
CA SER A 227 -10.26 -26.48 3.23
C SER A 227 -9.19 -25.42 3.06
N TYR A 228 -9.62 -24.16 3.24
CA TYR A 228 -8.79 -22.97 3.42
C TYR A 228 -9.25 -22.23 4.68
N HIS A 229 -8.33 -21.56 5.37
CA HIS A 229 -8.56 -20.84 6.63
C HIS A 229 -8.21 -19.35 6.47
N HIS A 230 -8.49 -18.51 7.47
CA HIS A 230 -8.33 -17.04 7.38
C HIS A 230 -9.05 -16.42 6.16
N VAL A 231 -10.20 -16.98 5.78
CA VAL A 231 -11.03 -16.45 4.70
C VAL A 231 -12.04 -15.44 5.24
N SER A 232 -12.14 -14.27 4.60
CA SER A 232 -13.16 -13.27 4.97
C SER A 232 -14.57 -13.72 4.57
N PRO A 233 -15.64 -13.14 5.16
CA PRO A 233 -17.01 -13.44 4.75
C PRO A 233 -17.25 -13.24 3.24
N ASP A 234 -16.73 -12.15 2.67
CA ASP A 234 -16.80 -11.90 1.21
C ASP A 234 -16.10 -13.01 0.42
N MET A 235 -14.96 -13.51 0.91
CA MET A 235 -14.21 -14.59 0.26
C MET A 235 -14.92 -15.94 0.38
N ILE A 236 -15.65 -16.19 1.48
CA ILE A 236 -16.51 -17.37 1.67
C ILE A 236 -17.62 -17.38 0.61
N ASP A 237 -18.33 -16.27 0.41
CA ASP A 237 -19.39 -16.16 -0.60
C ASP A 237 -18.84 -16.31 -2.04
N ASP A 238 -17.66 -15.74 -2.31
CA ASP A 238 -16.99 -15.84 -3.61
C ASP A 238 -16.48 -17.28 -3.90
N LEU A 239 -15.91 -17.95 -2.89
CA LEU A 239 -15.45 -19.35 -2.98
C LEU A 239 -16.64 -20.31 -3.13
N TRP A 240 -17.74 -20.06 -2.41
CA TRP A 240 -18.98 -20.83 -2.55
C TRP A 240 -19.54 -20.70 -3.97
N SER A 241 -19.65 -19.47 -4.46
CA SER A 241 -20.13 -19.19 -5.82
C SER A 241 -19.25 -19.86 -6.89
N TYR A 242 -17.93 -19.88 -6.69
CA TYR A 242 -16.98 -20.60 -7.53
C TYR A 242 -17.19 -22.13 -7.46
N GLU A 243 -17.34 -22.72 -6.28
CA GLU A 243 -17.56 -24.16 -6.12
C GLU A 243 -18.88 -24.60 -6.79
N GLN A 244 -19.98 -23.86 -6.61
CA GLN A 244 -21.25 -24.18 -7.28
C GLN A 244 -21.09 -24.16 -8.81
N HIS A 245 -20.43 -23.12 -9.35
CA HIS A 245 -20.16 -23.00 -10.79
C HIS A 245 -19.30 -24.15 -11.33
N TRP A 246 -18.32 -24.61 -10.56
CA TRP A 246 -17.51 -25.79 -10.89
C TRP A 246 -18.35 -27.07 -10.91
N LEU A 247 -19.21 -27.29 -9.91
CA LEU A 247 -20.03 -28.49 -9.77
C LEU A 247 -21.07 -28.64 -10.89
N ASP A 248 -21.61 -27.53 -11.40
CA ASP A 248 -22.54 -27.49 -12.54
C ASP A 248 -21.87 -27.89 -13.86
N GLN A 249 -20.56 -27.64 -14.01
CA GLN A 249 -19.83 -27.87 -15.25
C GLN A 249 -19.13 -29.24 -15.34
N LYS A 250 -19.02 -29.98 -14.24
CA LYS A 250 -18.23 -31.22 -14.17
C LYS A 250 -19.08 -32.49 -13.97
N PRO A 251 -18.85 -33.55 -14.78
CA PRO A 251 -19.32 -34.91 -14.49
C PRO A 251 -18.93 -35.33 -13.07
N LYS A 252 -19.76 -36.16 -12.43
CA LYS A 252 -19.61 -36.53 -11.00
C LYS A 252 -18.23 -37.07 -10.69
N GLU A 253 -17.66 -37.82 -11.63
CA GLU A 253 -16.37 -38.49 -11.58
C GLU A 253 -15.15 -37.52 -11.60
N THR A 254 -15.39 -36.21 -11.70
CA THR A 254 -14.35 -35.17 -11.84
C THR A 254 -14.61 -33.93 -10.95
N ARG A 255 -15.40 -34.08 -9.89
CA ARG A 255 -15.87 -32.93 -9.08
C ARG A 255 -14.90 -32.41 -8.03
N PHE A 256 -13.87 -33.16 -7.65
CA PHE A 256 -12.86 -32.67 -6.71
C PHE A 256 -12.03 -31.52 -7.32
N LEU A 257 -11.73 -30.51 -6.50
CA LEU A 257 -10.89 -29.37 -6.85
C LEU A 257 -9.45 -29.61 -6.39
N ARG A 258 -8.46 -29.22 -7.21
CA ARG A 258 -7.03 -29.18 -6.82
C ARG A 258 -6.58 -27.75 -6.60
N HIS A 259 -5.47 -27.56 -5.89
CA HIS A 259 -4.83 -26.25 -5.72
C HIS A 259 -4.55 -25.56 -7.07
N LYS A 260 -4.17 -26.32 -8.12
CA LYS A 260 -4.06 -25.83 -9.51
C LYS A 260 -5.33 -25.22 -10.07
N ASP A 261 -6.49 -25.81 -9.77
CA ASP A 261 -7.77 -25.40 -10.36
C ASP A 261 -8.28 -24.12 -9.69
N ILE A 262 -8.22 -24.08 -8.34
CA ILE A 262 -8.42 -22.86 -7.54
C ILE A 262 -7.46 -21.77 -8.01
N PHE A 263 -6.16 -22.05 -8.12
CA PHE A 263 -5.23 -21.03 -8.58
C PHE A 263 -5.59 -20.51 -9.98
N LYS A 264 -5.72 -21.39 -10.99
CA LYS A 264 -5.88 -20.95 -12.38
C LYS A 264 -7.21 -20.26 -12.69
N GLN A 265 -8.26 -20.51 -11.91
CA GLN A 265 -9.61 -20.04 -12.22
C GLN A 265 -10.17 -19.06 -11.18
N TYR A 266 -9.71 -19.15 -9.93
CA TYR A 266 -10.12 -18.25 -8.86
C TYR A 266 -9.04 -17.18 -8.60
N ILE A 267 -7.78 -17.57 -8.35
CA ILE A 267 -6.71 -16.63 -7.97
C ILE A 267 -6.08 -15.90 -9.15
N LEU A 268 -5.55 -16.60 -10.16
CA LEU A 268 -4.82 -16.04 -11.29
C LEU A 268 -5.58 -14.92 -12.05
N PRO A 269 -6.90 -15.00 -12.29
CA PRO A 269 -7.65 -13.90 -12.90
C PRO A 269 -7.80 -12.65 -12.00
N ARG A 270 -7.51 -12.79 -10.70
CA ARG A 270 -7.57 -11.76 -9.66
C ARG A 270 -6.18 -11.29 -9.20
N MET A 271 -5.10 -11.92 -9.66
CA MET A 271 -3.74 -11.49 -9.36
C MET A 271 -3.44 -10.15 -10.05
N SER A 272 -2.74 -9.27 -9.35
CA SER A 272 -2.11 -8.09 -9.95
C SER A 272 -0.93 -8.49 -10.86
N ALA A 273 -0.33 -7.49 -11.51
CA ALA A 273 0.78 -7.62 -12.46
C ALA A 273 1.90 -8.60 -12.05
N ASP A 274 2.52 -9.25 -13.04
CA ASP A 274 3.76 -10.02 -12.85
C ASP A 274 4.87 -9.14 -12.23
N LEU A 275 5.16 -9.39 -10.95
CA LEU A 275 6.29 -8.80 -10.24
C LEU A 275 7.59 -9.32 -10.87
N ALA A 276 8.44 -8.42 -11.38
CA ALA A 276 9.80 -8.82 -11.75
C ALA A 276 10.58 -9.15 -10.47
N ASP A 277 11.50 -10.09 -10.58
CA ASP A 277 12.46 -10.47 -9.53
C ASP A 277 11.82 -10.93 -8.21
N TRP A 278 10.50 -11.17 -8.21
CA TRP A 278 9.80 -11.92 -7.18
C TRP A 278 9.99 -13.42 -7.43
N ASP A 279 10.90 -14.02 -6.68
CA ASP A 279 11.00 -15.47 -6.56
C ASP A 279 10.07 -15.92 -5.41
N ASN A 280 9.11 -16.79 -5.73
CA ASN A 280 8.26 -17.46 -4.74
C ASN A 280 8.87 -18.79 -4.25
N GLU A 281 10.15 -19.00 -4.51
CA GLU A 281 10.94 -20.23 -4.34
C GLU A 281 10.36 -21.45 -5.07
N SER A 282 9.60 -21.24 -6.16
CA SER A 282 9.11 -22.31 -7.02
C SER A 282 10.15 -22.72 -8.06
N ASP A 283 10.31 -24.03 -8.29
CA ASP A 283 11.24 -24.68 -9.24
C ASP A 283 11.06 -24.31 -10.76
N GLY A 284 10.40 -23.19 -11.09
CA GLY A 284 10.08 -22.73 -12.44
C GLY A 284 8.75 -23.26 -13.01
N GLU A 285 8.32 -22.69 -14.14
CA GLU A 285 7.10 -23.14 -14.83
C GLU A 285 7.23 -24.59 -15.33
N GLU A 286 6.53 -25.49 -14.66
CA GLU A 286 6.40 -26.88 -15.08
C GLU A 286 5.38 -27.04 -16.21
N ALA A 287 5.80 -27.70 -17.30
CA ALA A 287 4.94 -28.04 -18.44
C ALA A 287 3.58 -28.64 -18.02
N ILE A 288 2.52 -28.26 -18.73
CA ILE A 288 1.13 -28.64 -18.45
C ILE A 288 0.99 -30.18 -18.44
N VAL A 289 0.89 -30.75 -17.24
CA VAL A 289 0.49 -32.14 -17.01
C VAL A 289 -1.02 -32.30 -17.12
N GLU A 290 -1.45 -33.35 -17.84
CA GLU A 290 -2.85 -33.56 -18.23
C GLU A 290 -3.59 -34.54 -17.30
N SER A 291 -2.86 -35.33 -16.49
CA SER A 291 -3.45 -36.27 -15.52
C SER A 291 -2.81 -36.22 -14.13
N PHE A 292 -3.54 -36.75 -13.13
CA PHE A 292 -3.11 -36.80 -11.74
C PHE A 292 -1.85 -37.67 -11.54
N ASP A 293 -1.82 -38.87 -12.13
CA ASP A 293 -0.66 -39.76 -12.06
C ASP A 293 0.57 -39.17 -12.74
N GLU A 294 0.40 -38.50 -13.88
CA GLU A 294 1.50 -37.84 -14.59
C GLU A 294 2.13 -36.69 -13.79
N CYS A 295 1.31 -35.92 -13.07
CA CYS A 295 1.84 -34.91 -12.15
C CYS A 295 2.60 -35.52 -10.97
N ARG A 296 2.10 -36.63 -10.40
CA ARG A 296 2.69 -37.32 -9.25
C ARG A 296 4.01 -38.05 -9.57
N LEU A 297 4.20 -38.49 -10.81
CA LEU A 297 5.30 -39.36 -11.21
C LEU A 297 6.51 -38.64 -11.84
N LYS A 298 6.46 -37.32 -12.02
CA LYS A 298 7.53 -36.54 -12.63
C LYS A 298 8.77 -36.49 -11.72
N LYS A 299 9.86 -37.16 -12.13
CA LYS A 299 11.08 -37.29 -11.33
C LYS A 299 11.90 -35.99 -11.31
N SER A 300 12.15 -35.45 -10.12
CA SER A 300 13.34 -34.63 -9.89
C SER A 300 14.61 -35.50 -10.06
N GLY A 301 15.69 -34.90 -10.56
CA GLY A 301 16.77 -35.59 -11.28
C GLY A 301 17.75 -36.48 -10.50
N ASN A 302 17.43 -36.98 -9.29
CA ASN A 302 18.33 -37.79 -8.49
C ASN A 302 17.70 -39.10 -7.96
N LYS A 303 18.51 -40.17 -7.85
CA LYS A 303 18.08 -41.49 -7.35
C LYS A 303 17.75 -41.44 -5.84
N PRO A 304 16.72 -42.17 -5.37
CA PRO A 304 16.50 -42.37 -3.94
C PRO A 304 17.65 -43.14 -3.28
N ARG A 305 17.87 -42.91 -1.98
CA ARG A 305 18.66 -43.81 -1.13
C ARG A 305 17.73 -44.91 -0.58
N ASP A 306 18.28 -46.10 -0.36
CA ASP A 306 17.54 -47.19 0.30
C ASP A 306 17.32 -46.85 1.78
N GLY A 307 16.06 -46.53 2.11
CA GLY A 307 15.62 -46.17 3.46
C GLY A 307 14.15 -45.71 3.50
N ASP A 308 13.72 -44.91 2.53
CA ASP A 308 12.40 -44.25 2.54
C ASP A 308 11.24 -45.09 1.97
N GLN A 309 11.40 -46.41 1.83
CA GLN A 309 10.39 -47.27 1.16
C GLN A 309 9.23 -47.71 2.06
N GLU A 310 9.31 -47.62 3.39
CA GLU A 310 8.26 -48.16 4.26
C GLU A 310 7.13 -47.18 4.62
N ILE A 311 7.39 -45.86 4.66
CA ILE A 311 6.37 -44.88 5.10
C ILE A 311 5.32 -44.59 4.02
N TYR A 312 5.69 -44.70 2.73
CA TYR A 312 4.78 -44.41 1.61
C TYR A 312 4.07 -45.64 1.02
N LYS A 313 4.47 -46.86 1.43
CA LYS A 313 3.87 -48.10 0.92
C LYS A 313 2.50 -48.39 1.55
N THR A 314 2.30 -47.96 2.79
CA THR A 314 1.05 -48.09 3.54
C THR A 314 -0.12 -47.28 2.97
N MET A 315 0.13 -46.27 2.12
CA MET A 315 -0.93 -45.56 1.39
C MET A 315 -1.19 -46.09 -0.04
N SER A 316 -0.37 -47.02 -0.56
CA SER A 316 -0.57 -47.59 -1.90
C SER A 316 -1.12 -49.02 -1.91
N GLU A 317 -1.11 -49.72 -0.78
CA GLU A 317 -1.47 -51.15 -0.72
C GLU A 317 -2.76 -51.47 0.07
N SER A 318 -3.49 -50.46 0.58
CA SER A 318 -4.87 -50.64 1.07
C SER A 318 -5.87 -49.80 0.28
N GLU A 319 -6.71 -50.50 -0.49
CA GLU A 319 -8.05 -50.08 -0.93
C GLU A 319 -8.17 -49.09 -2.12
N THR A 320 -7.61 -49.46 -3.27
CA THR A 320 -8.22 -49.11 -4.57
C THR A 320 -9.54 -49.88 -4.78
N PRO A 321 -10.69 -49.23 -5.03
CA PRO A 321 -11.92 -49.92 -5.43
C PRO A 321 -11.81 -50.55 -6.83
N ASN A 322 -12.19 -51.82 -6.93
CA ASN A 322 -12.16 -52.58 -8.19
C ASN A 322 -13.28 -52.13 -9.14
N ILE A 323 -13.04 -51.15 -10.02
CA ILE A 323 -13.95 -50.84 -11.14
C ILE A 323 -13.71 -51.84 -12.28
N LYS A 324 -14.30 -53.03 -12.17
CA LYS A 324 -14.53 -53.95 -13.29
C LYS A 324 -16.01 -54.04 -13.62
N ALA A 325 -16.46 -53.27 -14.61
CA ALA A 325 -17.75 -53.47 -15.25
C ALA A 325 -17.63 -53.41 -16.79
N LYS A 326 -17.46 -54.60 -17.39
CA LYS A 326 -17.84 -54.97 -18.77
C LYS A 326 -17.63 -53.95 -19.90
N THR A 327 -16.63 -54.24 -20.74
CA THR A 327 -16.94 -54.67 -22.12
C THR A 327 -15.85 -55.61 -22.64
N SER A 328 -16.24 -56.52 -23.51
CA SER A 328 -15.35 -57.47 -24.19
C SER A 328 -15.81 -57.61 -25.65
N ILE A 329 -14.89 -58.03 -26.53
CA ILE A 329 -15.10 -58.34 -27.97
C ILE A 329 -15.23 -57.04 -28.82
N MET A 330 -14.23 -56.57 -29.59
CA MET A 330 -13.44 -57.28 -30.62
C MET A 330 -11.96 -56.82 -30.70
N ALA A 331 -11.17 -57.57 -31.49
CA ALA A 331 -9.72 -57.43 -31.65
C ALA A 331 -9.35 -56.84 -33.06
N PRO A 332 -8.10 -56.91 -33.59
CA PRO A 332 -7.37 -55.66 -33.89
C PRO A 332 -6.87 -55.52 -35.34
N VAL A 333 -6.32 -54.34 -35.69
CA VAL A 333 -5.41 -54.18 -36.83
C VAL A 333 -4.07 -53.59 -36.35
N LYS A 334 -2.98 -54.33 -36.62
CA LYS A 334 -1.57 -53.95 -36.41
C LYS A 334 -0.88 -53.73 -37.76
N LYS A 335 0.33 -53.14 -37.72
CA LYS A 335 1.34 -52.93 -38.81
C LYS A 335 1.11 -51.65 -39.63
N LEU A 336 2.10 -50.99 -40.25
CA LEU A 336 3.55 -51.20 -40.46
C LEU A 336 4.22 -49.78 -40.36
N ALA A 337 5.53 -49.49 -40.21
CA ALA A 337 6.78 -50.26 -40.23
C ALA A 337 7.87 -49.54 -39.37
N ALA A 338 9.14 -49.95 -39.49
CA ALA A 338 10.35 -49.13 -39.31
C ALA A 338 11.17 -49.15 -40.62
N LEU A 339 12.11 -48.21 -40.84
CA LEU A 339 13.44 -48.44 -41.47
C LEU A 339 14.27 -47.15 -41.75
N THR A 340 15.41 -47.05 -41.04
CA THR A 340 16.77 -46.66 -41.49
C THR A 340 17.09 -45.50 -42.47
N ALA A 341 18.08 -44.72 -42.01
CA ALA A 341 19.31 -44.28 -42.71
C ALA A 341 19.28 -43.04 -43.64
N ALA A 342 20.46 -42.42 -43.76
CA ALA A 342 20.68 -41.07 -44.28
C ALA A 342 21.54 -41.04 -45.56
N ALA A 343 21.34 -40.03 -46.41
CA ALA A 343 22.41 -39.31 -47.13
C ALA A 343 21.90 -38.06 -47.90
N ALA A 344 22.66 -36.97 -47.78
CA ALA A 344 22.79 -35.74 -48.58
C ALA A 344 21.96 -35.49 -49.88
N CYS A 345 21.49 -34.24 -50.08
CA CYS A 345 22.18 -33.25 -50.94
C CYS A 345 21.46 -31.89 -51.14
N LEU A 346 22.26 -30.81 -51.00
CA LEU A 346 22.18 -29.46 -51.62
C LEU A 346 20.99 -28.50 -51.32
N PRO A 347 21.23 -27.16 -51.36
CA PRO A 347 20.33 -26.15 -50.81
C PRO A 347 19.43 -25.47 -51.86
N TYR A 348 18.28 -24.97 -51.40
CA TYR A 348 17.58 -23.85 -52.04
C TYR A 348 17.56 -22.66 -51.07
N ALA A 349 18.23 -21.59 -51.44
CA ALA A 349 18.12 -20.32 -50.74
C ALA A 349 16.77 -19.67 -51.10
N ILE A 350 15.84 -19.69 -50.16
CA ILE A 350 14.71 -18.76 -50.16
C ILE A 350 15.05 -17.71 -49.12
N GLY A 351 15.28 -16.48 -49.58
CA GLY A 351 15.51 -15.35 -48.69
C GLY A 351 14.26 -15.11 -47.87
N ALA A 352 14.29 -15.51 -46.59
CA ALA A 352 13.32 -15.03 -45.62
C ALA A 352 13.52 -13.51 -45.53
N VAL A 353 12.57 -12.75 -46.07
CA VAL A 353 12.43 -11.34 -45.75
C VAL A 353 12.30 -11.28 -44.24
N ILE A 354 13.31 -10.70 -43.58
CA ILE A 354 13.24 -10.40 -42.15
C ILE A 354 12.05 -9.47 -42.00
N ALA A 355 10.94 -10.00 -41.47
CA ALA A 355 9.84 -9.17 -41.02
C ALA A 355 10.45 -8.16 -40.03
N PRO A 356 10.29 -6.85 -40.24
CA PRO A 356 10.88 -5.89 -39.32
C PRO A 356 10.36 -6.18 -37.92
N SER A 357 11.26 -6.26 -36.94
CA SER A 357 10.88 -6.26 -35.53
C SER A 357 9.86 -5.13 -35.32
N PRO A 358 8.74 -5.36 -34.61
CA PRO A 358 7.70 -4.36 -34.48
C PRO A 358 8.33 -3.06 -33.99
N SER A 359 8.21 -2.01 -34.81
CA SER A 359 8.84 -0.72 -34.55
C SER A 359 8.30 -0.18 -33.24
N ALA A 360 9.09 -0.26 -32.18
CA ALA A 360 8.67 0.11 -30.84
C ALA A 360 8.08 1.52 -30.84
N LEU A 361 6.91 1.66 -30.20
CA LEU A 361 6.12 2.88 -30.23
C LEU A 361 6.97 4.04 -29.71
N SER A 362 6.93 5.20 -30.37
CA SER A 362 7.80 6.34 -30.02
C SER A 362 7.20 7.69 -30.37
N ASN A 363 7.66 8.73 -29.70
CA ASN A 363 7.33 10.13 -29.96
C ASN A 363 8.13 10.76 -31.14
N SER A 364 8.76 9.94 -31.99
CA SER A 364 9.65 10.44 -33.07
C SER A 364 8.90 11.22 -34.15
N GLN A 365 7.69 10.79 -34.49
CA GLN A 365 6.89 11.42 -35.57
C GLN A 365 5.90 12.48 -35.06
N SER A 366 5.49 12.39 -33.81
CA SER A 366 4.40 13.18 -33.25
C SER A 366 4.56 13.38 -31.74
N SER A 367 4.09 14.50 -31.23
CA SER A 367 3.68 14.66 -29.85
C SER A 367 2.46 13.80 -29.56
N LEU A 368 2.31 13.36 -28.31
CA LEU A 368 1.29 12.44 -27.86
C LEU A 368 0.61 13.05 -26.63
N THR A 369 -0.65 13.44 -26.76
CA THR A 369 -1.45 13.90 -25.60
C THR A 369 -2.52 12.86 -25.31
N LEU A 370 -2.55 12.35 -24.08
CA LEU A 370 -3.63 11.48 -23.62
C LEU A 370 -4.79 12.37 -23.19
N LEU A 371 -5.97 12.14 -23.78
CA LEU A 371 -7.20 12.83 -23.43
C LEU A 371 -8.07 11.87 -22.63
N TYR A 372 -8.36 12.23 -21.38
CA TYR A 372 -9.24 11.47 -20.50
C TYR A 372 -9.97 12.41 -19.53
N GLN A 373 -11.27 12.20 -19.36
CA GLN A 373 -12.12 13.02 -18.51
C GLN A 373 -12.05 12.54 -17.06
N ASN A 374 -10.90 12.71 -16.40
CA ASN A 374 -10.74 12.26 -15.02
C ASN A 374 -11.60 13.08 -14.05
N ASN A 375 -12.62 12.45 -13.48
CA ASN A 375 -13.48 13.03 -12.45
C ASN A 375 -13.15 12.53 -11.03
N LEU A 376 -12.12 11.69 -10.83
CA LEU A 376 -11.76 11.05 -9.56
C LEU A 376 -12.84 10.12 -8.96
N ASN A 377 -13.91 9.83 -9.69
CA ASN A 377 -14.90 8.84 -9.27
C ASN A 377 -14.57 7.48 -9.90
N PHE A 378 -13.86 6.64 -9.15
CA PHE A 378 -13.42 5.31 -9.61
C PHE A 378 -14.58 4.41 -10.08
N THR A 379 -15.80 4.57 -9.53
CA THR A 379 -16.97 3.78 -9.97
C THR A 379 -17.54 4.27 -11.30
N ASP A 380 -17.21 5.49 -11.72
CA ASP A 380 -17.66 6.13 -12.97
C ASP A 380 -16.62 6.02 -14.10
N ASP A 381 -15.39 5.58 -13.80
CA ASP A 381 -14.33 5.32 -14.79
C ASP A 381 -14.81 4.41 -15.95
N VAL A 382 -15.80 3.54 -15.71
CA VAL A 382 -16.42 2.65 -16.72
C VAL A 382 -17.23 3.39 -17.79
N ASN A 383 -17.75 4.58 -17.48
CA ASN A 383 -18.55 5.40 -18.40
C ASN A 383 -17.68 6.33 -19.27
N HIS A 384 -16.40 6.47 -18.95
CA HIS A 384 -15.44 7.31 -19.65
C HIS A 384 -14.50 6.52 -20.56
N ILE A 385 -14.16 7.09 -21.71
CA ILE A 385 -13.11 6.55 -22.60
C ILE A 385 -11.98 7.56 -22.81
N SER A 386 -10.80 7.03 -23.12
CA SER A 386 -9.61 7.83 -23.43
C SER A 386 -9.30 7.84 -24.93
N ALA A 387 -8.53 8.83 -25.36
CA ALA A 387 -8.00 8.94 -26.72
C ALA A 387 -6.55 9.44 -26.71
N ILE A 388 -5.82 9.21 -27.81
CA ILE A 388 -4.50 9.82 -28.04
C ILE A 388 -4.63 10.87 -29.14
N LEU A 389 -4.26 12.11 -28.83
CA LEU A 389 -4.15 13.22 -29.78
C LEU A 389 -2.72 13.30 -30.33
N LEU A 390 -2.62 13.28 -31.67
CA LEU A 390 -1.38 13.43 -32.43
C LEU A 390 -1.27 14.81 -33.10
N ASP A 391 -0.04 15.21 -33.41
CA ASP A 391 0.32 16.40 -34.19
C ASP A 391 -0.34 16.40 -35.60
N PRO A 392 -0.44 17.56 -36.27
CA PRO A 392 -1.08 17.67 -37.56
C PRO A 392 -0.52 16.76 -38.67
N SER A 393 -1.39 16.02 -39.35
CA SER A 393 -1.06 15.20 -40.52
C SER A 393 -2.16 15.26 -41.60
N THR A 394 -1.86 14.78 -42.80
CA THR A 394 -2.87 14.63 -43.87
C THR A 394 -3.81 13.46 -43.56
N ALA A 395 -5.06 13.53 -44.02
CA ALA A 395 -6.05 12.46 -43.84
C ALA A 395 -5.54 11.06 -44.30
N ALA A 396 -4.69 11.02 -45.32
CA ALA A 396 -4.07 9.78 -45.83
C ALA A 396 -3.06 9.15 -44.85
N ASN A 397 -2.39 9.96 -44.02
CA ASN A 397 -1.37 9.52 -43.08
C ASN A 397 -1.93 9.34 -41.65
N ALA A 398 -3.12 9.88 -41.36
CA ALA A 398 -3.72 9.87 -40.03
C ALA A 398 -3.90 8.45 -39.46
N ALA A 399 -4.35 7.49 -40.28
CA ALA A 399 -4.47 6.09 -39.88
C ALA A 399 -3.11 5.44 -39.59
N THR A 400 -2.07 5.75 -40.38
CA THR A 400 -0.70 5.28 -40.14
C THR A 400 -0.12 5.85 -38.85
N GLY A 401 -0.46 7.10 -38.50
CA GLY A 401 -0.09 7.73 -37.23
C GLY A 401 -0.64 6.98 -36.02
N CYS A 402 -1.92 6.62 -36.03
CA CYS A 402 -2.51 5.80 -34.96
C CYS A 402 -1.94 4.37 -34.93
N ALA A 403 -1.76 3.74 -36.10
CA ALA A 403 -1.21 2.40 -36.19
C ALA A 403 0.22 2.30 -35.62
N ALA A 404 1.02 3.37 -35.73
CA ALA A 404 2.35 3.47 -35.10
C ALA A 404 2.33 3.55 -33.55
N LEU A 405 1.15 3.53 -32.93
CA LEU A 405 0.92 3.45 -31.48
C LEU A 405 0.13 2.19 -31.07
N ASN A 406 -0.07 1.24 -32.00
CA ASN A 406 -1.01 0.12 -31.89
C ASN A 406 -2.47 0.57 -31.64
N GLU A 407 -2.85 1.71 -32.22
CA GLU A 407 -4.20 2.29 -32.12
C GLU A 407 -4.85 2.47 -33.50
N THR A 408 -6.14 2.78 -33.51
CA THR A 408 -6.89 3.11 -34.73
C THR A 408 -7.42 4.55 -34.67
N LEU A 409 -7.92 5.09 -35.77
CA LEU A 409 -8.64 6.37 -35.72
C LEU A 409 -9.94 6.20 -34.92
N ILE A 410 -10.23 7.12 -34.00
CA ILE A 410 -11.47 7.06 -33.21
C ILE A 410 -12.69 7.22 -34.14
N SER A 411 -13.77 6.48 -33.87
CA SER A 411 -14.99 6.54 -34.70
C SER A 411 -15.90 7.70 -34.31
N GLN A 412 -16.70 8.18 -35.27
CA GLN A 412 -17.79 9.11 -34.96
C GLN A 412 -18.76 8.52 -33.91
N SER A 413 -19.03 7.21 -33.94
CA SER A 413 -19.95 6.58 -32.98
C SER A 413 -19.42 6.59 -31.55
N ALA A 414 -18.11 6.33 -31.34
CA ALA A 414 -17.49 6.41 -30.03
C ALA A 414 -17.49 7.86 -29.49
N LEU A 415 -17.15 8.82 -30.36
CA LEU A 415 -17.23 10.25 -30.03
C LEU A 415 -18.65 10.72 -29.71
N GLN A 416 -19.68 10.14 -30.35
CA GLN A 416 -21.07 10.46 -30.04
C GLN A 416 -21.53 9.83 -28.71
N ALA A 417 -21.16 8.58 -28.45
CA ALA A 417 -21.49 7.87 -27.21
C ALA A 417 -20.91 8.55 -25.97
N HIS A 418 -19.67 9.04 -26.05
CA HIS A 418 -18.96 9.71 -24.95
C HIS A 418 -18.77 11.23 -25.21
N SER A 419 -19.78 11.86 -25.84
CA SER A 419 -19.63 13.23 -26.38
C SER A 419 -19.20 14.29 -25.37
N GLN A 420 -19.59 14.18 -24.09
CA GLN A 420 -19.20 15.15 -23.06
C GLN A 420 -17.70 15.10 -22.74
N ASP A 421 -17.08 13.92 -22.74
CA ASP A 421 -15.63 13.75 -22.53
C ASP A 421 -14.87 14.55 -23.59
N PHE A 422 -15.20 14.33 -24.86
CA PHE A 422 -14.52 14.98 -25.97
C PHE A 422 -14.86 16.47 -26.09
N VAL A 423 -16.08 16.90 -25.75
CA VAL A 423 -16.39 18.34 -25.67
C VAL A 423 -15.50 19.02 -24.62
N ASN A 424 -15.37 18.47 -23.42
CA ASN A 424 -14.53 19.04 -22.36
C ASN A 424 -13.05 19.03 -22.74
N GLN A 425 -12.52 17.88 -23.17
CA GLN A 425 -11.10 17.72 -23.47
C GLN A 425 -10.64 18.59 -24.66
N LEU A 426 -11.43 18.64 -25.75
CA LEU A 426 -11.10 19.47 -26.91
C LEU A 426 -11.31 20.97 -26.61
N SER A 427 -12.34 21.35 -25.85
CA SER A 427 -12.51 22.73 -25.38
C SER A 427 -11.34 23.18 -24.50
N TYR A 428 -10.83 22.28 -23.65
CA TYR A 428 -9.65 22.55 -22.83
C TYR A 428 -8.38 22.76 -23.66
N ILE A 429 -8.15 21.98 -24.72
CA ILE A 429 -7.01 22.17 -25.64
C ILE A 429 -7.07 23.56 -26.30
N ILE A 430 -8.26 24.03 -26.69
CA ILE A 430 -8.47 25.38 -27.23
C ILE A 430 -8.20 26.44 -26.15
N TYR A 431 -8.77 26.29 -24.95
CA TYR A 431 -8.56 27.19 -23.80
C TYR A 431 -7.07 27.31 -23.41
N ALA A 432 -6.33 26.20 -23.43
CA ALA A 432 -4.90 26.16 -23.15
C ALA A 432 -4.02 26.77 -24.26
N GLY A 433 -4.62 27.33 -25.32
CA GLY A 433 -3.91 27.95 -26.46
C GLY A 433 -3.22 26.95 -27.38
N ARG A 434 -3.59 25.66 -27.32
CA ARG A 434 -2.96 24.57 -28.08
C ARG A 434 -3.73 24.21 -29.36
N ALA A 435 -4.90 24.81 -29.56
CA ALA A 435 -5.75 24.72 -30.75
C ALA A 435 -6.51 26.05 -30.96
N THR A 436 -7.02 26.29 -32.17
CA THR A 436 -7.90 27.43 -32.48
C THR A 436 -9.38 27.08 -32.23
N GLN A 437 -10.25 28.10 -32.16
CA GLN A 437 -11.71 27.91 -31.97
C GLN A 437 -12.39 27.15 -33.12
N ASP A 438 -11.79 27.19 -34.31
CA ASP A 438 -12.20 26.51 -35.55
C ASP A 438 -11.36 25.25 -35.83
N GLN A 439 -10.63 24.74 -34.83
CA GLN A 439 -9.80 23.55 -34.97
C GLN A 439 -10.65 22.32 -35.31
N LYS A 440 -10.21 21.61 -36.35
CA LYS A 440 -10.73 20.29 -36.74
C LYS A 440 -9.70 19.22 -36.44
N TRP A 441 -10.18 18.03 -36.09
CA TRP A 441 -9.37 16.84 -35.84
C TRP A 441 -9.77 15.72 -36.81
N HIS A 442 -8.80 15.03 -37.40
CA HIS A 442 -9.05 13.83 -38.21
C HIS A 442 -9.54 12.67 -37.33
N ILE A 443 -10.58 11.99 -37.80
CA ILE A 443 -11.20 10.81 -37.17
C ILE A 443 -11.42 9.72 -38.23
N ALA A 444 -12.02 8.59 -37.87
CA ALA A 444 -12.25 7.47 -38.79
C ALA A 444 -13.13 7.86 -40.01
N SER A 445 -13.14 6.98 -41.02
CA SER A 445 -13.99 7.10 -42.22
C SER A 445 -13.77 8.38 -43.06
N GLY A 446 -12.59 9.01 -42.97
CA GLY A 446 -12.26 10.23 -43.70
C GLY A 446 -13.08 11.45 -43.22
N GLN A 447 -13.49 11.44 -41.96
CA GLN A 447 -14.23 12.52 -41.34
C GLN A 447 -13.33 13.38 -40.45
N THR A 448 -13.88 14.52 -40.05
CA THR A 448 -13.31 15.42 -39.06
C THR A 448 -14.35 15.70 -37.97
N VAL A 449 -13.88 15.91 -36.74
CA VAL A 449 -14.66 16.47 -35.64
C VAL A 449 -14.16 17.87 -35.32
N GLU A 450 -15.04 18.75 -34.85
CA GLU A 450 -14.74 20.05 -34.21
C GLU A 450 -15.68 20.24 -33.02
N VAL A 451 -15.31 21.10 -32.05
CA VAL A 451 -16.24 21.55 -31.00
C VAL A 451 -16.83 22.88 -31.41
N HIS A 452 -18.16 22.98 -31.44
CA HIS A 452 -18.86 24.23 -31.73
C HIS A 452 -20.11 24.34 -30.85
N ASN A 453 -20.22 25.45 -30.12
CA ASN A 453 -21.31 25.72 -29.15
C ASN A 453 -21.53 24.56 -28.16
N ASN A 454 -20.46 24.11 -27.50
CA ASN A 454 -20.47 23.02 -26.51
C ASN A 454 -21.01 21.67 -27.05
N ALA A 455 -20.85 21.41 -28.35
CA ALA A 455 -21.26 20.18 -28.99
C ALA A 455 -20.26 19.74 -30.07
N LEU A 456 -20.15 18.44 -30.31
CA LEU A 456 -19.35 17.90 -31.42
C LEU A 456 -20.07 18.13 -32.76
N LYS A 457 -19.34 18.65 -33.75
CA LYS A 457 -19.78 18.73 -35.14
C LYS A 457 -18.88 17.85 -36.01
N PHE A 458 -19.49 17.15 -36.97
CA PHE A 458 -18.81 16.20 -37.84
C PHE A 458 -18.94 16.61 -39.30
N ALA A 459 -17.84 16.60 -40.02
CA ALA A 459 -17.77 16.95 -41.44
C ALA A 459 -16.84 16.00 -42.20
N LYS A 460 -16.97 15.89 -43.53
CA LYS A 460 -15.96 15.18 -44.35
C LYS A 460 -14.65 15.96 -44.34
N ALA A 461 -13.52 15.25 -44.25
CA ALA A 461 -12.20 15.87 -44.37
C ALA A 461 -12.01 16.47 -45.79
N GLY A 462 -11.48 17.68 -45.86
CA GLY A 462 -11.09 18.30 -47.13
C GLY A 462 -9.86 17.60 -47.74
N PRO A 463 -9.78 17.45 -49.08
CA PRO A 463 -8.59 16.90 -49.73
C PRO A 463 -7.35 17.73 -49.38
N GLY A 464 -6.30 17.09 -48.86
CA GLY A 464 -5.05 17.76 -48.49
C GLY A 464 -5.05 18.47 -47.13
N ASN A 465 -6.15 18.47 -46.37
CA ASN A 465 -6.19 19.08 -45.04
C ASN A 465 -5.16 18.44 -44.09
N VAL A 466 -4.26 19.26 -43.54
CA VAL A 466 -3.29 18.89 -42.50
C VAL A 466 -3.89 19.28 -41.14
N LEU A 467 -4.33 18.30 -40.35
CA LEU A 467 -5.05 18.49 -39.09
C LEU A 467 -4.54 17.51 -38.02
N PRO A 468 -4.58 17.87 -36.72
CA PRO A 468 -4.30 16.94 -35.62
C PRO A 468 -5.19 15.68 -35.71
N VAL A 469 -4.74 14.56 -35.17
CA VAL A 469 -5.40 13.26 -35.31
C VAL A 469 -5.88 12.74 -33.97
N LEU A 470 -7.12 12.25 -33.90
CA LEU A 470 -7.63 11.54 -32.72
C LEU A 470 -7.61 10.03 -32.96
N CYS A 471 -6.79 9.34 -32.15
CA CYS A 471 -6.70 7.89 -32.12
C CYS A 471 -7.47 7.33 -30.91
N THR A 472 -7.83 6.06 -30.98
CA THR A 472 -8.28 5.28 -29.83
C THR A 472 -7.21 5.22 -28.73
N GLN A 473 -7.61 4.88 -27.51
CA GLN A 473 -6.72 4.42 -26.45
C GLN A 473 -7.25 3.07 -25.95
N SER A 474 -6.54 2.00 -26.28
CA SER A 474 -6.92 0.62 -25.99
C SER A 474 -6.56 0.18 -24.57
N SER A 475 -5.56 0.80 -23.92
CA SER A 475 -5.19 0.46 -22.53
C SER A 475 -6.27 0.92 -21.55
N GLN A 476 -6.90 -0.03 -20.84
CA GLN A 476 -8.01 0.24 -19.92
C GLN A 476 -7.64 0.23 -18.42
N SER A 477 -6.44 -0.19 -18.05
CA SER A 477 -5.97 -0.15 -16.65
C SER A 477 -6.04 1.27 -16.10
N ASN A 478 -6.77 1.46 -15.00
CA ASN A 478 -7.12 2.77 -14.46
C ASN A 478 -6.48 3.06 -13.09
N MET A 479 -5.87 2.06 -12.46
CA MET A 479 -5.22 2.12 -11.15
C MET A 479 -3.72 1.83 -11.27
N PRO A 480 -2.87 2.27 -10.32
CA PRO A 480 -1.46 1.91 -10.30
C PRO A 480 -1.23 0.40 -10.17
N SER A 481 -2.04 -0.28 -9.33
CA SER A 481 -1.94 -1.71 -9.03
C SER A 481 -2.33 -2.66 -10.17
N ASN A 482 -3.05 -2.15 -11.20
CA ASN A 482 -3.48 -2.95 -12.36
C ASN A 482 -2.89 -2.47 -13.70
N ALA A 483 -2.00 -1.48 -13.68
CA ALA A 483 -1.38 -0.91 -14.88
C ALA A 483 -0.06 -1.62 -15.19
N VAL A 484 -0.08 -2.51 -16.18
CA VAL A 484 1.08 -3.32 -16.59
C VAL A 484 1.61 -2.84 -17.95
N ALA A 485 2.93 -2.86 -18.13
CA ALA A 485 3.54 -2.67 -19.43
C ALA A 485 3.41 -3.92 -20.31
N SER A 486 3.32 -3.71 -21.61
CA SER A 486 3.19 -4.73 -22.64
C SER A 486 3.56 -4.13 -24.00
N ALA A 487 3.83 -4.98 -24.99
CA ALA A 487 4.18 -4.54 -26.34
C ALA A 487 3.12 -3.65 -27.04
N SER A 488 1.86 -3.61 -26.56
CA SER A 488 0.82 -2.75 -27.12
C SER A 488 0.79 -1.34 -26.50
N ASN A 489 1.18 -1.19 -25.23
CA ASN A 489 1.06 0.05 -24.46
C ASN A 489 2.42 0.69 -24.04
N GLU A 490 3.54 0.00 -24.22
CA GLU A 490 4.91 0.54 -24.07
C GLU A 490 5.19 1.74 -24.99
N ILE A 491 6.14 2.59 -24.60
CA ILE A 491 6.66 3.69 -25.43
C ILE A 491 8.13 3.99 -25.17
N LYS A 492 8.87 4.30 -26.23
CA LYS A 492 10.27 4.76 -26.17
C LYS A 492 10.35 6.28 -26.32
N VAL A 493 10.99 6.93 -25.34
CA VAL A 493 11.30 8.36 -25.31
C VAL A 493 12.81 8.55 -25.22
N ALA A 494 13.38 9.48 -26.00
CA ALA A 494 14.80 9.83 -25.95
C ALA A 494 15.04 11.08 -25.08
N SER A 495 16.02 11.01 -24.17
CA SER A 495 16.50 12.17 -23.41
C SER A 495 17.98 12.02 -23.05
N SER A 496 18.75 13.12 -23.11
CA SER A 496 20.17 13.18 -22.70
C SER A 496 21.08 12.07 -23.25
N GLY A 497 20.79 11.55 -24.45
CA GLY A 497 21.55 10.46 -25.08
C GLY A 497 21.17 9.04 -24.63
N ASN A 498 20.12 8.88 -23.82
CA ASN A 498 19.53 7.60 -23.45
C ASN A 498 18.12 7.43 -24.06
N THR A 499 17.66 6.19 -24.14
CA THR A 499 16.28 5.82 -24.47
C THR A 499 15.61 5.26 -23.22
N TYR A 500 14.41 5.74 -22.90
CA TYR A 500 13.61 5.31 -21.75
C TYR A 500 12.38 4.58 -22.27
N VAL A 501 12.13 3.37 -21.76
CA VAL A 501 10.98 2.55 -22.12
C VAL A 501 9.93 2.68 -21.01
N GLY A 502 8.95 3.55 -21.20
CA GLY A 502 7.78 3.66 -20.33
C GLY A 502 6.58 2.94 -20.92
N PHE A 503 5.39 3.20 -20.38
CA PHE A 503 4.13 2.67 -20.89
C PHE A 503 2.98 3.65 -20.67
N ARG A 504 1.78 3.33 -21.16
CA ARG A 504 0.54 4.07 -20.86
C ARG A 504 -0.48 3.18 -20.17
N ASN A 505 -1.25 3.79 -19.28
CA ASN A 505 -2.50 3.25 -18.78
C ASN A 505 -3.68 4.10 -19.32
N LYS A 506 -4.90 3.90 -18.82
CA LYS A 506 -6.10 4.64 -19.27
C LYS A 506 -6.01 6.16 -19.04
N LYS A 507 -5.22 6.59 -18.06
CA LYS A 507 -5.21 7.97 -17.53
C LYS A 507 -3.92 8.74 -17.82
N SER A 508 -2.78 8.06 -17.94
CA SER A 508 -1.44 8.69 -17.99
C SER A 508 -0.42 7.85 -18.76
N TRP A 509 0.63 8.51 -19.26
CA TRP A 509 1.91 7.88 -19.57
C TRP A 509 2.74 7.78 -18.29
N ARG A 510 3.44 6.66 -18.11
CA ARG A 510 4.16 6.30 -16.88
C ARG A 510 5.58 5.87 -17.23
N PHE A 511 6.55 6.40 -16.50
CA PHE A 511 7.95 5.99 -16.54
C PHE A 511 8.40 5.82 -15.09
N GLN A 512 8.65 4.59 -14.66
CA GLN A 512 8.94 4.22 -13.28
C GLN A 512 10.39 3.75 -13.17
N GLY A 513 11.02 3.83 -12.00
CA GLY A 513 12.36 3.26 -11.81
C GLY A 513 13.47 3.91 -12.65
N ILE A 514 13.37 5.19 -13.00
CA ILE A 514 14.42 5.89 -13.77
C ILE A 514 15.59 6.25 -12.85
N PRO A 515 16.83 5.76 -13.09
CA PRO A 515 17.97 6.16 -12.27
C PRO A 515 18.31 7.63 -12.52
N PHE A 516 18.24 8.45 -11.48
CA PHE A 516 18.51 9.89 -11.58
C PHE A 516 19.94 10.26 -11.15
N ALA A 517 20.54 9.44 -10.28
CA ALA A 517 21.92 9.55 -9.85
C ALA A 517 22.76 8.36 -10.32
N ASN A 518 24.07 8.54 -10.41
CA ASN A 518 24.99 7.41 -10.33
C ASN A 518 24.93 6.83 -8.91
N GLN A 519 24.98 5.51 -8.76
CA GLN A 519 25.06 4.86 -7.46
C GLN A 519 26.26 5.45 -6.67
N PRO A 520 26.01 6.12 -5.54
CA PRO A 520 27.05 6.78 -4.78
C PRO A 520 27.82 5.75 -3.93
N GLU A 521 29.08 6.04 -3.63
CA GLU A 521 29.73 5.38 -2.50
C GLU A 521 28.99 5.75 -1.20
N ARG A 522 29.00 4.85 -0.20
CA ARG A 522 28.42 5.14 1.12
C ARG A 522 29.00 6.44 1.68
N PHE A 523 28.13 7.25 2.27
CA PHE A 523 28.51 8.53 2.87
C PHE A 523 29.26 9.47 1.89
N ALA A 524 28.87 9.42 0.60
CA ALA A 524 29.24 10.39 -0.41
C ALA A 524 27.98 11.06 -0.98
N TYR A 525 28.10 12.32 -1.34
CA TYR A 525 27.07 13.04 -2.09
C TYR A 525 26.82 12.36 -3.44
N SER A 526 25.56 12.30 -3.83
CA SER A 526 25.13 11.78 -5.13
C SER A 526 25.64 12.66 -6.27
N THR A 527 25.75 12.05 -7.45
CA THR A 527 26.07 12.77 -8.69
C THR A 527 25.06 12.39 -9.76
N LEU A 528 24.71 13.34 -10.61
CA LEU A 528 23.75 13.15 -11.70
C LEU A 528 24.13 11.96 -12.59
N TYR A 529 23.16 11.10 -12.91
CA TYR A 529 23.34 9.92 -13.74
C TYR A 529 24.07 10.26 -15.06
N SER A 530 25.24 9.66 -15.26
CA SER A 530 26.18 10.05 -16.31
C SER A 530 26.35 9.04 -17.44
N LYS A 531 25.72 7.85 -17.37
CA LYS A 531 25.78 6.87 -18.46
C LYS A 531 24.94 7.37 -19.65
N THR A 532 25.48 7.22 -20.86
CA THR A 532 24.83 7.56 -22.14
C THR A 532 24.73 6.34 -23.05
N GLY A 533 23.88 6.38 -24.08
CA GLY A 533 23.67 5.28 -25.01
C GLY A 533 22.91 4.08 -24.41
N GLN A 534 22.32 4.25 -23.22
CA GLN A 534 21.59 3.20 -22.53
C GLN A 534 20.14 3.11 -23.05
N THR A 535 19.58 1.91 -23.01
CA THR A 535 18.12 1.72 -22.98
C THR A 535 17.75 1.40 -21.54
N ILE A 536 17.08 2.35 -20.89
CA ILE A 536 16.59 2.25 -19.52
C ILE A 536 15.17 1.67 -19.62
N ASP A 537 14.97 0.49 -19.04
CA ASP A 537 13.63 0.01 -18.73
C ASP A 537 13.05 0.92 -17.64
N ALA A 538 11.91 1.53 -17.94
CA ALA A 538 11.18 2.39 -17.02
C ALA A 538 9.71 1.93 -16.89
N THR A 539 9.48 0.62 -16.98
CA THR A 539 8.15 -0.01 -16.90
C THR A 539 7.79 -0.51 -15.50
N LYS A 540 8.73 -0.48 -14.56
CA LYS A 540 8.57 -0.96 -13.18
C LYS A 540 9.23 0.00 -12.20
N TYR A 541 8.75 0.03 -10.97
CA TYR A 541 9.39 0.79 -9.90
C TYR A 541 10.79 0.25 -9.61
N GLY A 542 11.73 1.15 -9.33
CA GLY A 542 13.02 0.77 -8.74
C GLY A 542 12.84 0.42 -7.26
N PRO A 543 13.78 -0.33 -6.65
CA PRO A 543 13.72 -0.68 -5.25
C PRO A 543 13.73 0.56 -4.34
N ASP A 544 13.07 0.41 -3.19
CA ASP A 544 13.11 1.41 -2.13
C ASP A 544 14.48 1.47 -1.47
N CYS A 545 14.82 2.63 -0.92
CA CYS A 545 16.08 2.80 -0.22
C CYS A 545 16.12 1.98 1.07
N ALA A 546 17.30 1.41 1.36
CA ALA A 546 17.58 0.58 2.52
C ALA A 546 16.98 1.20 3.80
N GLN A 547 16.05 0.48 4.41
CA GLN A 547 15.25 0.94 5.55
C GLN A 547 14.87 -0.22 6.49
N PRO A 548 14.48 0.05 7.75
CA PRO A 548 14.16 -1.00 8.72
C PRO A 548 13.03 -1.92 8.22
N TYR A 549 13.13 -3.21 8.54
CA TYR A 549 12.12 -4.24 8.30
C TYR A 549 11.73 -4.55 6.82
N GLU A 550 12.20 -3.77 5.84
CA GLU A 550 11.96 -4.01 4.40
C GLU A 550 13.11 -4.81 3.75
N SER A 551 12.96 -6.13 3.65
CA SER A 551 14.01 -7.02 3.12
C SER A 551 14.31 -6.88 1.63
N SER A 552 13.40 -6.26 0.87
CA SER A 552 13.55 -5.96 -0.57
C SER A 552 14.22 -4.60 -0.83
N SER A 553 14.50 -3.81 0.21
CA SER A 553 15.12 -2.49 0.08
C SER A 553 16.62 -2.57 -0.27
N SER A 554 17.15 -1.52 -0.91
CA SER A 554 18.47 -1.53 -1.57
C SER A 554 19.27 -0.26 -1.31
N GLU A 555 20.61 -0.34 -1.43
CA GLU A 555 21.46 0.86 -1.52
C GLU A 555 21.53 1.43 -2.95
N ASP A 556 21.33 0.60 -3.97
CA ASP A 556 21.04 1.07 -5.33
C ASP A 556 19.54 1.36 -5.38
N CYS A 557 19.16 2.59 -5.03
CA CYS A 557 17.76 3.00 -4.83
C CYS A 557 17.43 4.39 -5.38
N LEU A 558 18.38 5.10 -5.99
CA LEU A 558 18.22 6.50 -6.44
C LEU A 558 17.48 6.60 -7.78
N PHE A 559 16.21 6.20 -7.71
CA PHE A 559 15.26 6.13 -8.81
C PHE A 559 14.16 7.19 -8.67
N LEU A 560 13.59 7.58 -9.81
CA LEU A 560 12.42 8.45 -9.88
C LEU A 560 11.35 7.90 -10.81
N ASN A 561 10.13 8.36 -10.57
CA ASN A 561 8.93 7.99 -11.28
C ASN A 561 8.29 9.24 -11.89
N ILE A 562 7.66 9.10 -13.06
CA ILE A 562 7.03 10.19 -13.81
C ILE A 562 5.67 9.74 -14.31
N GLN A 563 4.62 10.48 -13.96
CA GLN A 563 3.30 10.37 -14.55
C GLN A 563 2.98 11.65 -15.33
N THR A 564 2.60 11.51 -16.61
CA THR A 564 2.38 12.64 -17.51
C THR A 564 1.21 12.41 -18.47
N PRO A 565 0.37 13.42 -18.76
CA PRO A 565 -0.63 13.37 -19.82
C PRO A 565 -0.03 13.66 -21.21
N TYR A 566 1.23 14.10 -21.29
CA TYR A 566 1.83 14.62 -22.52
C TYR A 566 3.27 14.17 -22.73
N ILE A 567 3.56 13.62 -23.90
CA ILE A 567 4.93 13.41 -24.38
C ILE A 567 5.12 14.27 -25.64
N PRO A 568 6.04 15.23 -25.67
CA PRO A 568 6.27 16.06 -26.85
C PRO A 568 6.94 15.24 -27.96
N LYS A 569 6.78 15.68 -29.21
CA LYS A 569 7.57 15.15 -30.33
C LYS A 569 9.05 15.23 -30.00
N ALA A 570 9.82 14.19 -30.33
CA ALA A 570 11.26 14.15 -30.06
C ALA A 570 11.97 15.44 -30.53
N GLY A 571 12.68 16.11 -29.61
CA GLY A 571 13.36 17.40 -29.86
C GLY A 571 12.48 18.65 -29.76
N SER A 572 11.19 18.53 -29.46
CA SER A 572 10.28 19.67 -29.21
C SER A 572 10.27 20.07 -27.73
N THR A 573 10.28 21.38 -27.48
CA THR A 573 10.10 22.00 -26.15
C THR A 573 8.81 22.81 -26.06
N LYS A 574 7.86 22.59 -26.98
CA LYS A 574 6.57 23.30 -27.02
C LYS A 574 5.55 22.67 -26.09
N ASN A 575 4.62 23.50 -25.59
CA ASN A 575 3.43 23.08 -24.82
C ASN A 575 3.74 22.27 -23.54
N LEU A 576 4.95 22.38 -22.99
CA LEU A 576 5.36 21.70 -21.76
C LEU A 576 4.48 22.09 -20.56
N ARG A 577 4.30 21.16 -19.64
CA ARG A 577 3.39 21.25 -18.49
C ARG A 577 4.12 21.61 -17.21
N PRO A 578 3.48 22.31 -16.26
CA PRO A 578 4.02 22.48 -14.90
C PRO A 578 4.36 21.14 -14.25
N VAL A 579 5.39 21.14 -13.39
CA VAL A 579 5.95 19.94 -12.76
C VAL A 579 5.74 20.01 -11.25
N HIS A 580 5.06 19.01 -10.70
CA HIS A 580 4.93 18.75 -9.28
C HIS A 580 6.00 17.73 -8.89
N PHE A 581 6.96 18.14 -8.08
CA PHE A 581 8.08 17.30 -7.62
C PHE A 581 7.82 16.88 -6.18
N TRP A 582 7.60 15.59 -5.96
CA TRP A 582 7.18 14.99 -4.70
C TRP A 582 8.34 14.39 -3.91
N ILE A 583 8.37 14.68 -2.62
CA ILE A 583 9.33 14.17 -1.63
C ILE A 583 8.52 13.55 -0.48
N TYR A 584 8.58 12.23 -0.31
CA TYR A 584 7.80 11.53 0.71
C TYR A 584 8.32 11.75 2.15
N GLY A 585 7.43 11.52 3.12
CA GLY A 585 7.68 11.60 4.57
C GLY A 585 8.41 10.40 5.18
N GLY A 586 7.88 9.85 6.27
CA GLY A 586 8.44 8.64 6.91
C GLY A 586 9.62 8.87 7.87
N GLY A 587 9.71 10.05 8.48
CA GLY A 587 10.63 10.34 9.59
C GLY A 587 12.12 10.22 9.24
N PHE A 588 12.48 10.34 7.96
CA PHE A 588 13.82 10.04 7.41
C PHE A 588 14.33 8.61 7.66
N THR A 589 13.45 7.69 8.09
CA THR A 589 13.82 6.29 8.36
C THR A 589 13.10 5.27 7.50
N GLY A 590 11.96 5.61 6.91
CA GLY A 590 11.23 4.76 5.97
C GLY A 590 10.54 5.59 4.89
N GLY A 591 9.86 4.92 3.97
CA GLY A 591 9.07 5.54 2.90
C GLY A 591 9.52 5.16 1.50
N SER A 592 8.69 5.53 0.51
CA SER A 592 8.84 5.14 -0.89
C SER A 592 8.23 6.18 -1.84
N GLY A 593 8.94 6.49 -2.92
CA GLY A 593 8.44 7.27 -4.07
C GLY A 593 7.53 6.46 -5.00
N ALA A 594 7.17 5.22 -4.63
CA ALA A 594 6.21 4.36 -5.31
C ALA A 594 4.92 4.13 -4.50
N SER A 595 4.74 4.84 -3.38
CA SER A 595 3.58 4.69 -2.48
C SER A 595 2.24 4.95 -3.19
N ALA A 596 1.30 4.02 -3.03
CA ALA A 596 -0.02 4.11 -3.67
C ALA A 596 -0.83 5.35 -3.23
N GLY A 597 -0.58 5.89 -2.02
CA GLY A 597 -1.23 7.11 -1.53
C GLY A 597 -0.84 8.36 -2.33
N SER A 598 0.41 8.44 -2.80
CA SER A 598 0.96 9.60 -3.53
C SER A 598 1.00 9.43 -5.05
N ASP A 599 0.54 8.31 -5.63
CA ASP A 599 0.66 8.05 -7.07
C ASP A 599 0.15 9.24 -7.90
N GLY A 600 1.05 9.83 -8.68
CA GLY A 600 0.76 11.03 -9.45
C GLY A 600 -0.24 10.87 -10.61
N GLY A 601 -0.68 9.65 -10.91
CA GLY A 601 -1.46 9.32 -12.10
C GLY A 601 -2.82 10.01 -12.18
N GLN A 602 -3.55 10.11 -11.05
CA GLN A 602 -4.84 10.79 -11.03
C GLN A 602 -4.66 12.30 -11.22
N LEU A 603 -3.76 12.90 -10.44
CA LEU A 603 -3.45 14.33 -10.47
C LEU A 603 -2.91 14.79 -11.84
N ALA A 604 -1.94 14.07 -12.42
CA ALA A 604 -1.38 14.38 -13.73
C ALA A 604 -2.45 14.34 -14.84
N SER A 605 -3.29 13.30 -14.84
CA SER A 605 -4.37 13.11 -15.82
C SER A 605 -5.47 14.17 -15.68
N ARG A 606 -5.91 14.42 -14.45
CA ARG A 606 -6.95 15.41 -14.16
C ARG A 606 -6.44 16.81 -14.44
N GLU A 607 -5.32 17.21 -13.86
CA GLU A 607 -4.96 18.62 -13.75
C GLU A 607 -3.97 19.11 -14.82
N ASP A 608 -3.63 18.25 -15.80
CA ASP A 608 -2.76 18.53 -16.96
C ASP A 608 -1.35 19.02 -16.57
N ILE A 609 -0.80 18.39 -15.54
CA ILE A 609 0.56 18.59 -15.00
C ILE A 609 1.41 17.33 -15.15
N VAL A 610 2.72 17.43 -14.95
CA VAL A 610 3.60 16.27 -14.74
C VAL A 610 3.84 16.10 -13.25
N VAL A 611 3.70 14.89 -12.74
CA VAL A 611 4.15 14.53 -11.39
C VAL A 611 5.47 13.77 -11.50
N VAL A 612 6.42 14.09 -10.61
CA VAL A 612 7.69 13.38 -10.46
C VAL A 612 7.84 12.98 -8.99
N GLU A 613 8.02 11.70 -8.73
CA GLU A 613 8.22 11.14 -7.38
C GLU A 613 9.66 10.60 -7.31
N ILE A 614 10.38 10.83 -6.20
CA ILE A 614 11.79 10.42 -6.06
C ILE A 614 12.03 9.55 -4.83
N ASN A 615 12.97 8.60 -4.93
CA ASN A 615 13.62 7.95 -3.80
C ASN A 615 14.86 8.75 -3.36
N TYR A 616 15.14 8.76 -2.05
CA TYR A 616 16.34 9.39 -1.47
C TYR A 616 16.86 8.54 -0.30
N ARG A 617 18.17 8.57 -0.03
CA ARG A 617 18.74 7.72 1.05
C ARG A 617 18.19 8.09 2.42
N LEU A 618 17.78 7.08 3.17
CA LEU A 618 17.19 7.15 4.49
C LEU A 618 18.20 6.68 5.56
N THR A 619 17.84 6.87 6.84
CA THR A 619 18.58 6.41 8.02
C THR A 619 20.03 6.92 8.06
N THR A 620 20.89 6.24 8.82
CA THR A 620 22.34 6.48 8.89
C THR A 620 22.99 6.56 7.50
N LEU A 621 22.52 5.77 6.52
CA LEU A 621 23.06 5.79 5.15
C LEU A 621 22.77 7.13 4.42
N GLY A 622 21.68 7.81 4.78
CA GLY A 622 21.31 9.13 4.28
C GLY A 622 21.82 10.31 5.10
N PHE A 623 22.06 10.16 6.40
CA PHE A 623 22.21 11.31 7.31
C PHE A 623 23.40 11.27 8.30
N LEU A 624 24.24 10.23 8.29
CA LEU A 624 25.39 10.18 9.20
C LEU A 624 26.40 11.31 8.97
N ALA A 625 26.76 12.03 10.03
CA ALA A 625 27.85 12.99 10.08
C ALA A 625 28.88 12.60 11.17
N ILE A 626 30.17 12.82 10.90
CA ILE A 626 31.28 12.52 11.81
C ILE A 626 32.29 13.70 11.77
N PRO A 627 32.40 14.50 12.84
CA PRO A 627 33.30 15.65 12.92
C PRO A 627 34.76 15.33 12.57
N GLY A 628 35.41 16.24 11.86
CA GLY A 628 36.82 16.11 11.47
C GLY A 628 37.08 15.10 10.34
N THR A 629 36.05 14.54 9.71
CA THR A 629 36.15 13.62 8.58
C THR A 629 35.48 14.19 7.32
N ASN A 630 35.49 13.44 6.21
CA ASN A 630 34.69 13.74 5.02
C ASN A 630 33.26 13.18 5.09
N ILE A 631 32.86 12.56 6.20
CA ILE A 631 31.49 12.11 6.44
C ILE A 631 30.73 13.28 7.07
N THR A 632 30.06 14.08 6.21
CA THR A 632 29.50 15.39 6.56
C THR A 632 27.98 15.40 6.77
N GLY A 633 27.27 14.32 6.44
CA GLY A 633 25.81 14.22 6.54
C GLY A 633 25.06 14.66 5.26
N ASN A 634 23.75 14.86 5.38
CA ASN A 634 22.86 15.37 4.32
C ASN A 634 22.90 14.62 2.96
N TYR A 635 23.25 13.33 2.93
CA TYR A 635 23.27 12.55 1.70
C TYR A 635 21.87 12.37 1.10
N GLY A 636 20.84 12.21 1.93
CA GLY A 636 19.43 12.22 1.48
C GLY A 636 19.02 13.55 0.84
N ILE A 637 19.43 14.69 1.41
CA ILE A 637 19.19 16.03 0.83
C ILE A 637 19.95 16.19 -0.51
N SER A 638 21.21 15.72 -0.58
CA SER A 638 21.97 15.66 -1.83
C SER A 638 21.26 14.85 -2.91
N ASP A 639 20.59 13.75 -2.55
CA ASP A 639 19.83 12.93 -3.48
C ASP A 639 18.63 13.68 -4.03
N GLN A 640 17.86 14.36 -3.17
CA GLN A 640 16.74 15.20 -3.59
C GLN A 640 17.18 16.33 -4.53
N VAL A 641 18.30 16.99 -4.24
CA VAL A 641 18.88 18.03 -5.10
C VAL A 641 19.38 17.46 -6.44
N THR A 642 19.92 16.25 -6.43
CA THR A 642 20.34 15.54 -7.66
C THR A 642 19.13 15.10 -8.50
N GLY A 643 18.02 14.72 -7.85
CA GLY A 643 16.72 14.49 -8.49
C GLY A 643 16.20 15.74 -9.19
N LEU A 644 16.27 16.91 -8.53
CA LEU A 644 15.95 18.21 -9.16
C LEU A 644 16.86 18.52 -10.35
N ASP A 645 18.17 18.28 -10.25
CA ASP A 645 19.11 18.46 -11.38
C ASP A 645 18.79 17.52 -12.56
N TRP A 646 18.36 16.29 -12.29
CA TRP A 646 17.90 15.37 -13.33
C TRP A 646 16.63 15.88 -13.99
N VAL A 647 15.65 16.36 -13.21
CA VAL A 647 14.39 16.92 -13.72
C VAL A 647 14.66 18.15 -14.59
N LEU A 648 15.45 19.11 -14.11
CA LEU A 648 15.86 20.28 -14.89
C LEU A 648 16.48 19.92 -16.25
N LYS A 649 17.30 18.86 -16.29
CA LYS A 649 17.98 18.40 -17.51
C LYS A 649 17.09 17.59 -18.46
N ASN A 650 16.12 16.82 -17.94
CA ASN A 650 15.44 15.77 -18.72
C ASN A 650 13.92 15.94 -18.87
N ILE A 651 13.23 16.62 -17.95
CA ILE A 651 11.76 16.54 -17.83
C ILE A 651 11.03 17.07 -19.08
N ALA A 652 11.69 17.94 -19.86
CA ALA A 652 11.22 18.40 -21.16
C ALA A 652 10.89 17.25 -22.12
N SER A 653 11.69 16.18 -22.18
CA SER A 653 11.40 15.01 -23.03
C SER A 653 10.18 14.21 -22.58
N PHE A 654 9.77 14.35 -21.31
CA PHE A 654 8.60 13.71 -20.70
C PHE A 654 7.41 14.70 -20.57
N GLY A 655 7.50 15.86 -21.23
CA GLY A 655 6.44 16.85 -21.32
C GLY A 655 6.34 17.86 -20.18
N GLY A 656 7.25 17.83 -19.20
CA GLY A 656 7.34 18.82 -18.13
C GLY A 656 8.16 20.05 -18.52
N ASP A 657 7.82 21.22 -17.98
CA ASP A 657 8.53 22.49 -18.17
C ASP A 657 9.54 22.66 -17.02
N PRO A 658 10.86 22.58 -17.28
CA PRO A 658 11.88 22.70 -16.22
C PRO A 658 11.87 24.08 -15.54
N ASN A 659 11.23 25.10 -16.13
CA ASN A 659 11.05 26.41 -15.52
C ASN A 659 9.79 26.50 -14.64
N LYS A 660 9.05 25.39 -14.48
CA LYS A 660 7.79 25.33 -13.73
C LYS A 660 7.73 24.19 -12.72
N ILE A 661 8.84 23.96 -12.03
CA ILE A 661 8.93 22.98 -10.93
C ILE A 661 8.40 23.61 -9.63
N VAL A 662 7.44 22.95 -9.00
CA VAL A 662 7.00 23.19 -7.62
C VAL A 662 7.34 21.96 -6.80
N ILE A 663 8.12 22.13 -5.73
CA ILE A 663 8.43 21.05 -4.79
C ILE A 663 7.28 20.88 -3.80
N ASN A 664 6.97 19.65 -3.41
CA ASN A 664 5.99 19.31 -2.40
C ASN A 664 6.53 18.14 -1.57
N GLY A 665 6.29 18.16 -0.26
CA GLY A 665 6.56 17.03 0.61
C GLY A 665 5.72 17.08 1.88
N GLU A 666 5.56 15.90 2.49
CA GLU A 666 4.80 15.68 3.72
C GLU A 666 5.74 15.21 4.85
N SER A 667 5.48 15.60 6.10
CA SER A 667 6.27 15.15 7.26
C SER A 667 7.78 15.45 7.12
N ALA A 668 8.64 14.43 7.15
CA ALA A 668 10.06 14.54 6.83
C ALA A 668 10.34 15.08 5.40
N GLY A 669 9.44 14.84 4.44
CA GLY A 669 9.43 15.48 3.13
C GLY A 669 9.09 16.96 3.18
N ALA A 670 8.24 17.40 4.12
CA ALA A 670 8.00 18.82 4.38
C ALA A 670 9.21 19.49 5.06
N GLY A 671 9.86 18.80 6.01
CA GLY A 671 11.17 19.20 6.55
C GLY A 671 12.28 19.25 5.48
N SER A 672 12.20 18.37 4.48
CA SER A 672 13.05 18.44 3.29
C SER A 672 12.75 19.68 2.44
N VAL A 673 11.46 19.99 2.20
CA VAL A 673 11.06 21.24 1.52
C VAL A 673 11.56 22.48 2.27
N ARG A 674 11.43 22.52 3.60
CA ARG A 674 11.99 23.58 4.46
C ARG A 674 13.51 23.70 4.31
N THR A 675 14.22 22.57 4.27
CA THR A 675 15.67 22.52 4.03
C THR A 675 16.04 23.04 2.63
N LEU A 676 15.32 22.61 1.59
CA LEU A 676 15.54 23.03 0.19
C LEU A 676 15.18 24.51 -0.04
N LEU A 677 14.29 25.11 0.76
CA LEU A 677 14.04 26.55 0.76
C LEU A 677 15.27 27.35 1.22
N GLY A 678 16.09 26.82 2.14
CA GLY A 678 17.32 27.50 2.61
C GLY A 678 18.60 27.03 1.92
N SER A 679 18.57 25.93 1.16
CA SER A 679 19.77 25.27 0.67
C SER A 679 20.44 26.00 -0.50
N PRO A 680 21.74 26.39 -0.39
CA PRO A 680 22.50 27.01 -1.49
C PRO A 680 22.60 26.16 -2.77
N LYS A 681 22.33 24.85 -2.69
CA LYS A 681 22.34 23.92 -3.84
C LYS A 681 20.97 23.73 -4.49
N ALA A 682 19.89 24.18 -3.85
CA ALA A 682 18.51 24.01 -4.31
C ALA A 682 17.86 25.31 -4.79
N ILE A 683 18.26 26.45 -4.21
CA ILE A 683 17.75 27.78 -4.59
C ILE A 683 17.91 28.02 -6.10
N GLY A 684 16.83 28.46 -6.74
CA GLY A 684 16.77 28.68 -8.19
C GLY A 684 16.39 27.45 -9.03
N LYS A 685 16.24 26.25 -8.43
CA LYS A 685 15.80 25.03 -9.13
C LYS A 685 14.28 24.84 -9.18
N PHE A 686 13.53 25.59 -8.37
CA PHE A 686 12.06 25.55 -8.29
C PHE A 686 11.48 26.96 -8.20
N ARG A 687 10.19 27.11 -8.53
CA ARG A 687 9.45 28.39 -8.54
C ARG A 687 8.40 28.53 -7.43
N GLY A 688 8.18 27.46 -6.67
CA GLY A 688 7.24 27.40 -5.56
C GLY A 688 7.45 26.15 -4.72
N SER A 689 6.92 26.15 -3.51
CA SER A 689 6.98 25.01 -2.59
C SER A 689 5.65 24.74 -1.90
N ILE A 690 5.48 23.51 -1.42
CA ILE A 690 4.34 23.05 -0.62
C ILE A 690 4.93 22.21 0.53
N ALA A 691 4.60 22.55 1.77
CA ALA A 691 5.03 21.84 2.97
C ALA A 691 3.78 21.35 3.73
N MET A 692 3.57 20.04 3.75
CA MET A 692 2.40 19.39 4.37
C MET A 692 2.80 18.80 5.72
N SER A 693 2.26 19.35 6.81
CA SER A 693 2.60 19.00 8.20
C SER A 693 4.13 19.00 8.45
N ASN A 694 4.78 20.15 8.27
CA ASN A 694 6.19 20.29 8.62
C ASN A 694 6.37 20.21 10.14
N LEU A 695 7.49 19.60 10.56
CA LEU A 695 7.83 19.44 11.97
C LEU A 695 8.78 20.55 12.45
N GLY A 696 8.62 20.96 13.71
CA GLY A 696 9.53 21.88 14.38
C GLY A 696 9.17 22.05 15.86
N GLY A 697 9.65 23.12 16.48
CA GLY A 697 9.33 23.44 17.88
C GLY A 697 9.91 22.45 18.89
N GLY A 698 9.15 22.06 19.92
CA GLY A 698 9.56 21.02 20.89
C GLY A 698 10.57 21.42 21.97
N VAL A 699 11.08 22.66 22.00
CA VAL A 699 12.00 23.18 23.04
C VAL A 699 11.32 23.93 24.20
N ASP A 700 10.04 23.66 24.47
CA ASP A 700 9.29 24.22 25.60
C ASP A 700 8.69 23.11 26.51
N LEU A 701 7.89 23.47 27.52
CA LEU A 701 7.32 22.56 28.52
C LEU A 701 8.39 21.78 29.31
N GLY A 702 9.57 22.40 29.48
CA GLY A 702 10.74 21.83 30.14
C GLY A 702 11.57 20.87 29.31
N LEU A 703 11.23 20.68 28.04
CA LEU A 703 12.01 19.90 27.09
C LEU A 703 13.10 20.80 26.48
N THR A 704 14.31 20.26 26.29
CA THR A 704 15.38 20.94 25.53
C THR A 704 15.34 20.58 24.04
N GLY A 705 14.17 20.18 23.55
CA GLY A 705 13.95 19.61 22.22
C GLY A 705 13.37 18.19 22.28
N ASP A 706 12.63 17.83 21.23
CA ASP A 706 11.98 16.53 21.07
C ASP A 706 12.25 15.93 19.68
N TYR A 707 11.35 15.06 19.18
CA TYR A 707 11.42 14.50 17.84
C TYR A 707 11.25 15.56 16.73
N ALA A 708 10.38 16.54 16.91
CA ALA A 708 10.00 17.52 15.90
C ALA A 708 11.04 18.64 15.74
N THR A 709 11.72 19.04 16.82
CA THR A 709 12.73 20.12 16.84
C THR A 709 13.71 20.05 15.67
N THR A 710 14.30 18.87 15.42
CA THR A 710 15.38 18.69 14.44
C THR A 710 14.97 18.72 12.97
N TYR A 711 13.67 18.91 12.68
CA TYR A 711 13.18 19.17 11.33
C TYR A 711 13.17 20.67 10.97
N SER A 712 13.17 21.55 11.98
CA SER A 712 13.19 23.00 11.80
C SER A 712 14.46 23.70 12.31
N SER A 713 15.19 23.07 13.24
CA SER A 713 16.49 23.52 13.77
C SER A 713 17.55 22.43 13.56
N PHE A 714 18.48 22.69 12.65
CA PHE A 714 19.43 21.71 12.10
C PHE A 714 20.66 21.55 12.98
N LEU A 715 21.05 20.30 13.24
CA LEU A 715 22.13 19.96 14.18
C LEU A 715 23.51 20.37 13.63
N THR A 716 24.46 20.70 14.49
CA THR A 716 25.87 20.64 14.07
C THR A 716 26.29 19.18 13.81
N PRO A 717 27.32 18.94 12.96
CA PRO A 717 27.87 17.59 12.79
C PRO A 717 28.33 16.93 14.11
N ALA A 718 28.68 17.72 15.13
CA ALA A 718 29.08 17.22 16.44
C ALA A 718 27.89 16.71 17.26
N GLU A 719 26.77 17.43 17.27
CA GLU A 719 25.55 17.00 17.96
C GLU A 719 24.92 15.79 17.27
N SER A 720 24.89 15.76 15.94
CA SER A 720 24.45 14.57 15.21
C SER A 720 25.33 13.36 15.49
N TYR A 721 26.66 13.52 15.55
CA TYR A 721 27.56 12.42 15.89
C TYR A 721 27.37 11.93 17.32
N ALA A 722 27.20 12.83 18.28
CA ALA A 722 26.93 12.48 19.69
C ALA A 722 25.64 11.66 19.85
N ARG A 723 24.61 11.94 19.03
CA ARG A 723 23.37 11.16 18.96
C ARG A 723 23.52 9.81 18.24
N SER A 724 24.56 9.61 17.44
CA SER A 724 24.74 8.41 16.60
C SER A 724 25.97 7.55 16.91
N GLU A 725 26.86 7.94 17.84
CA GLU A 725 28.12 7.22 18.08
C GLU A 725 27.91 5.75 18.53
N ALA A 726 26.85 5.49 19.30
CA ALA A 726 26.55 4.15 19.83
C ALA A 726 26.30 3.10 18.74
N LEU A 727 25.85 3.52 17.54
CA LEU A 727 25.65 2.66 16.36
C LEU A 727 26.85 1.73 16.10
N PHE A 728 28.07 2.27 16.18
CA PHE A 728 29.29 1.49 15.92
C PHE A 728 29.42 0.29 16.85
N GLY A 729 28.98 0.42 18.10
CA GLY A 729 28.95 -0.68 19.06
C GLY A 729 27.88 -1.71 18.71
N GLU A 730 26.67 -1.24 18.39
CA GLU A 730 25.51 -2.07 18.02
C GLU A 730 25.78 -2.96 16.81
N ILE A 731 26.45 -2.44 15.77
CA ILE A 731 26.79 -3.22 14.56
C ILE A 731 28.13 -3.98 14.65
N GLY A 732 28.79 -3.97 15.82
CA GLY A 732 30.05 -4.69 16.04
C GLY A 732 31.33 -4.00 15.53
N CYS A 733 31.25 -2.76 15.05
CA CYS A 733 32.39 -1.96 14.59
C CYS A 733 33.15 -1.30 15.76
N ASN A 734 33.72 -2.15 16.62
CA ASN A 734 34.40 -1.82 17.87
C ASN A 734 35.93 -1.61 17.73
N GLN A 735 36.41 -1.17 16.58
CA GLN A 735 37.85 -0.93 16.36
C GLN A 735 38.35 0.29 17.14
N THR A 736 39.64 0.31 17.49
CA THR A 736 40.21 1.34 18.39
C THR A 736 40.43 2.71 17.75
N THR A 737 40.56 2.79 16.42
CA THR A 737 40.69 4.05 15.69
C THR A 737 39.41 4.37 14.92
N LEU A 738 39.08 5.67 14.81
CA LEU A 738 37.89 6.13 14.08
C LEU A 738 37.90 5.67 12.62
N ASP A 739 39.05 5.74 11.93
CA ASP A 739 39.19 5.28 10.54
C ASP A 739 38.87 3.79 10.39
N ALA A 740 39.25 2.96 11.37
CA ALA A 740 38.94 1.53 11.35
C ALA A 740 37.47 1.25 11.67
N ARG A 741 36.85 2.03 12.58
CA ARG A 741 35.39 2.00 12.83
C ARG A 741 34.60 2.38 11.57
N ILE A 742 35.01 3.45 10.89
CA ILE A 742 34.42 3.92 9.61
C ILE A 742 34.62 2.87 8.51
N SER A 743 35.80 2.25 8.41
CA SER A 743 36.08 1.19 7.43
C SER A 743 35.18 -0.03 7.66
N CYS A 744 34.94 -0.41 8.92
CA CYS A 744 33.99 -1.46 9.27
C CYS A 744 32.55 -1.07 8.92
N LEU A 745 32.11 0.15 9.26
CA LEU A 745 30.76 0.65 8.92
C LEU A 745 30.53 0.69 7.39
N ARG A 746 31.55 1.04 6.60
CA ARG A 746 31.49 0.99 5.13
C ARG A 746 31.39 -0.43 4.57
N ALA A 747 31.80 -1.45 5.32
CA ALA A 747 31.77 -2.86 4.92
C ALA A 747 30.58 -3.67 5.49
N ALA A 748 29.91 -3.19 6.55
CA ALA A 748 28.76 -3.86 7.15
C ALA A 748 27.59 -3.99 6.16
N PRO A 749 26.73 -5.02 6.25
CA PRO A 749 25.52 -5.10 5.41
C PRO A 749 24.60 -3.89 5.65
N ALA A 750 23.97 -3.37 4.59
CA ALA A 750 23.06 -2.23 4.70
C ALA A 750 21.97 -2.50 5.76
N GLN A 751 21.36 -3.69 5.71
CA GLN A 751 20.28 -4.04 6.64
C GLN A 751 20.72 -4.08 8.11
N THR A 752 21.99 -4.39 8.39
CA THR A 752 22.56 -4.32 9.76
C THR A 752 22.66 -2.87 10.25
N ILE A 753 22.94 -1.92 9.36
CA ILE A 753 23.06 -0.49 9.70
C ILE A 753 21.67 0.13 9.91
N VAL A 754 20.69 -0.18 9.05
CA VAL A 754 19.36 0.44 9.12
C VAL A 754 18.48 -0.15 10.22
N ASN A 755 18.64 -1.45 10.55
CA ASN A 755 17.95 -2.09 11.68
C ASN A 755 18.55 -1.77 13.06
N ALA A 756 19.59 -0.92 13.14
CA ALA A 756 20.19 -0.53 14.42
C ALA A 756 19.22 0.32 15.26
N ALA A 757 19.36 0.27 16.59
CA ALA A 757 18.52 1.05 17.49
C ALA A 757 18.95 2.53 17.49
N THR A 758 20.27 2.77 17.43
CA THR A 758 20.84 4.11 17.23
C THR A 758 20.92 4.43 15.73
N VAL A 759 20.30 5.54 15.32
CA VAL A 759 20.24 5.96 13.90
C VAL A 759 20.48 7.46 13.75
N ALA A 760 21.37 7.84 12.81
CA ALA A 760 21.46 9.23 12.36
C ALA A 760 20.38 9.47 11.31
N ARG A 761 19.50 10.47 11.50
CA ARG A 761 18.34 10.70 10.61
C ARG A 761 17.99 12.17 10.33
N TYR A 762 18.73 13.13 10.88
CA TYR A 762 18.36 14.55 10.83
C TYR A 762 19.34 15.36 9.97
N MET A 763 18.87 16.51 9.47
CA MET A 763 19.71 17.45 8.75
C MET A 763 20.79 18.02 9.66
N VAL A 764 21.96 18.25 9.07
CA VAL A 764 23.12 18.82 9.76
C VAL A 764 23.67 20.04 9.03
N GLN A 765 24.31 20.95 9.76
CA GLN A 765 25.02 22.10 9.23
C GLN A 765 26.34 21.65 8.56
N ASP A 766 26.24 21.13 7.34
CA ASP A 766 27.36 20.57 6.56
C ASP A 766 28.15 21.64 5.77
N GLY A 767 27.67 22.88 5.73
CA GLY A 767 28.26 23.99 4.98
C GLY A 767 28.23 23.81 3.46
N THR A 768 27.47 22.83 2.95
CA THR A 768 27.39 22.49 1.52
C THR A 768 25.94 22.52 1.02
N TYR A 769 25.05 21.81 1.70
CA TYR A 769 23.60 21.80 1.47
C TYR A 769 22.85 22.59 2.55
N VAL A 770 23.38 22.66 3.76
CA VAL A 770 22.80 23.41 4.90
C VAL A 770 23.94 24.16 5.60
N ASP A 771 23.89 25.48 5.57
CA ASP A 771 24.90 26.39 6.11
C ASP A 771 24.35 27.33 7.21
N THR A 772 23.09 27.12 7.61
CA THR A 772 22.36 27.86 8.64
C THR A 772 21.74 26.89 9.65
N GLU A 773 21.49 27.35 10.87
CA GLU A 773 20.82 26.57 11.92
C GLU A 773 19.31 26.41 11.65
N THR A 774 18.67 27.42 11.08
CA THR A 774 17.26 27.40 10.67
C THR A 774 17.06 28.06 9.31
N LEU A 775 15.86 27.92 8.74
CA LEU A 775 15.47 28.66 7.54
C LEU A 775 15.34 30.17 7.86
N ASP A 776 16.15 31.01 7.23
CA ASP A 776 16.10 32.46 7.40
C ASP A 776 14.84 33.08 6.75
N VAL A 777 13.75 33.09 7.50
CA VAL A 777 12.46 33.70 7.10
C VAL A 777 12.30 35.14 7.56
N TYR A 778 13.24 35.71 8.31
CA TYR A 778 13.14 37.07 8.85
C TYR A 778 13.99 38.10 8.07
N ASN A 779 14.99 37.67 7.30
CA ASN A 779 15.73 38.55 6.39
C ASN A 779 15.29 38.37 4.93
N ARG A 780 14.76 39.45 4.31
CA ARG A 780 14.41 39.47 2.88
C ARG A 780 15.54 39.04 1.93
N ASN A 781 16.77 39.40 2.29
CA ASN A 781 17.99 39.11 1.51
C ASN A 781 18.82 38.00 2.19
N GLY A 782 18.19 37.19 3.04
CA GLY A 782 18.77 36.02 3.69
C GLY A 782 18.96 34.84 2.73
N SER A 783 19.16 33.65 3.28
CA SER A 783 19.37 32.42 2.50
C SER A 783 18.07 31.81 1.94
N ALA A 784 16.88 32.24 2.35
CA ALA A 784 15.63 31.66 1.89
C ALA A 784 15.30 31.95 0.41
N ALA A 785 14.77 30.94 -0.29
CA ALA A 785 14.30 31.05 -1.67
C ALA A 785 13.05 31.95 -1.77
N ASN A 786 13.16 33.06 -2.50
CA ASN A 786 12.04 33.97 -2.75
C ASN A 786 11.03 33.42 -3.77
N VAL A 787 10.24 32.45 -3.32
CA VAL A 787 9.19 31.78 -4.10
C VAL A 787 7.81 31.93 -3.44
N ASN A 788 6.76 31.51 -4.14
CA ASN A 788 5.45 31.37 -3.51
C ASN A 788 5.40 30.04 -2.74
N THR A 789 4.71 29.99 -1.60
CA THR A 789 4.63 28.79 -0.75
C THR A 789 3.19 28.42 -0.37
N ILE A 790 2.92 27.13 -0.19
CA ILE A 790 1.80 26.62 0.61
C ILE A 790 2.40 25.91 1.82
N TRP A 791 1.82 26.14 3.00
CA TRP A 791 2.07 25.36 4.19
C TRP A 791 0.72 24.92 4.77
N GLY A 792 0.73 23.94 5.66
CA GLY A 792 -0.48 23.60 6.41
C GLY A 792 -0.33 22.31 7.19
N THR A 793 -1.34 22.02 8.00
CA THR A 793 -1.35 20.86 8.91
C THR A 793 -2.63 20.05 8.71
N THR A 794 -2.70 18.88 9.31
CA THR A 794 -3.98 18.25 9.66
C THR A 794 -4.51 18.85 10.97
N ALA A 795 -5.77 18.60 11.33
CA ALA A 795 -6.32 19.16 12.57
C ALA A 795 -5.73 18.52 13.85
N ASN A 796 -5.11 17.35 13.76
CA ASN A 796 -4.63 16.55 14.89
C ASN A 796 -3.31 15.82 14.60
N ASP A 797 -2.33 16.45 13.92
CA ASP A 797 -1.01 15.82 13.67
C ASP A 797 -0.38 15.25 14.95
N GLY A 798 -0.46 15.99 16.05
CA GLY A 798 0.06 15.60 17.36
C GLY A 798 -0.61 14.36 17.97
N ALA A 799 -1.75 13.89 17.45
CA ALA A 799 -2.34 12.61 17.85
C ALA A 799 -1.50 11.42 17.37
N SER A 800 -0.66 11.62 16.36
CA SER A 800 0.30 10.63 15.87
C SER A 800 1.66 10.67 16.59
N PHE A 801 1.92 11.67 17.43
CA PHE A 801 3.23 11.90 18.08
C PHE A 801 3.18 12.06 19.61
N SER A 802 1.99 12.22 20.18
CA SER A 802 1.72 11.99 21.61
C SER A 802 1.42 10.51 21.86
N THR A 803 1.57 10.02 23.10
CA THR A 803 1.31 8.62 23.46
C THR A 803 -0.08 8.46 24.07
N TYR A 804 -0.92 7.59 23.53
CA TYR A 804 -2.18 7.23 24.19
C TYR A 804 -1.89 6.31 25.39
N PRO A 805 -2.27 6.66 26.64
CA PRO A 805 -1.94 5.84 27.79
C PRO A 805 -2.60 4.46 27.74
N THR A 806 -1.79 3.39 27.69
CA THR A 806 -2.27 1.99 27.65
C THR A 806 -2.89 1.53 28.96
N THR A 807 -2.55 2.20 30.08
CA THR A 807 -3.20 2.03 31.38
C THR A 807 -4.12 3.23 31.62
N PRO A 808 -5.40 3.04 31.98
CA PRO A 808 -6.32 4.14 32.26
C PRO A 808 -5.80 5.09 33.34
N VAL A 809 -5.81 6.39 33.05
CA VAL A 809 -5.34 7.44 33.97
C VAL A 809 -6.50 7.97 34.83
N THR A 810 -6.18 8.39 36.06
CA THR A 810 -7.15 8.77 37.09
C THR A 810 -7.43 10.28 37.17
N SER A 811 -6.73 11.10 36.38
CA SER A 811 -6.92 12.56 36.31
C SER A 811 -6.37 13.12 35.01
N GLU A 812 -6.88 14.29 34.60
CA GLU A 812 -6.38 15.06 33.45
C GLU A 812 -4.86 15.28 33.54
N LEU A 813 -4.38 15.75 34.69
CA LEU A 813 -2.96 15.98 34.98
C LEU A 813 -2.09 14.74 34.72
N ALA A 814 -2.51 13.58 35.20
CA ALA A 814 -1.78 12.33 35.00
C ALA A 814 -1.76 11.90 33.52
N GLY A 815 -2.86 12.12 32.80
CA GLY A 815 -2.95 11.87 31.37
C GLY A 815 -2.03 12.76 30.53
N ILE A 816 -2.03 14.07 30.78
CA ILE A 816 -1.16 15.03 30.09
C ILE A 816 0.32 14.71 30.32
N MET A 817 0.70 14.38 31.57
CA MET A 817 2.07 13.93 31.88
C MET A 817 2.45 12.66 31.11
N ALA A 818 1.57 11.66 31.08
CA ALA A 818 1.83 10.37 30.43
C ALA A 818 1.90 10.49 28.90
N ALA A 819 1.02 11.28 28.30
CA ALA A 819 0.91 11.40 26.84
C ALA A 819 1.97 12.29 26.19
N LEU A 820 2.46 13.32 26.92
CA LEU A 820 3.50 14.24 26.44
C LEU A 820 4.90 13.97 27.01
N GLY A 821 5.02 13.12 28.04
CA GLY A 821 6.29 12.85 28.71
C GLY A 821 6.83 14.00 29.55
N ILE A 822 5.98 14.97 29.93
CA ILE A 822 6.37 16.21 30.63
C ILE A 822 6.21 16.11 32.15
N SER A 823 6.89 17.01 32.87
CA SER A 823 6.78 17.07 34.34
C SER A 823 5.40 17.53 34.81
N GLN A 824 5.02 17.16 36.04
CA GLN A 824 3.78 17.60 36.68
C GLN A 824 3.60 19.12 36.69
N ALA A 825 4.68 19.89 36.84
CA ALA A 825 4.61 21.35 36.86
C ALA A 825 4.16 21.92 35.49
N TYR A 826 4.66 21.35 34.39
CA TYR A 826 4.27 21.79 33.04
C TYR A 826 2.89 21.29 32.65
N ALA A 827 2.55 20.04 32.98
CA ALA A 827 1.20 19.52 32.80
C ALA A 827 0.15 20.34 33.59
N GLN A 828 0.46 20.74 34.83
CA GLN A 828 -0.40 21.65 35.59
C GLN A 828 -0.48 23.04 34.95
N SER A 829 0.62 23.57 34.40
CA SER A 829 0.59 24.88 33.71
C SER A 829 -0.29 24.89 32.46
N ILE A 830 -0.41 23.77 31.75
CA ILE A 830 -1.33 23.61 30.62
C ILE A 830 -2.79 23.73 31.11
N ILE A 831 -3.14 23.02 32.20
CA ILE A 831 -4.47 23.07 32.81
C ILE A 831 -4.77 24.48 33.33
N ASP A 832 -3.86 25.05 34.12
CA ASP A 832 -3.99 26.38 34.75
C ASP A 832 -4.09 27.52 33.71
N SER A 833 -3.57 27.32 32.49
CA SER A 833 -3.70 28.29 31.39
C SER A 833 -5.14 28.51 30.94
N GLY A 834 -6.00 27.48 31.05
CA GLY A 834 -7.34 27.46 30.46
C GLY A 834 -7.38 27.53 28.92
N LEU A 835 -6.24 27.47 28.23
CA LEU A 835 -6.15 27.60 26.78
C LEU A 835 -6.46 26.28 26.04
N PHE A 836 -6.19 25.15 26.69
CA PHE A 836 -6.49 23.82 26.16
C PHE A 836 -7.68 23.22 26.94
N PRO A 837 -8.93 23.55 26.59
CA PRO A 837 -10.10 23.11 27.33
C PRO A 837 -10.24 21.59 27.34
N TYR A 838 -10.45 21.06 28.55
CA TYR A 838 -10.83 19.67 28.78
C TYR A 838 -12.20 19.35 28.18
N TYR A 839 -12.30 18.19 27.52
CA TYR A 839 -13.57 17.59 27.11
C TYR A 839 -13.96 16.56 28.16
N ASP A 840 -15.23 16.51 28.60
CA ASP A 840 -15.70 15.47 29.52
C ASP A 840 -16.62 14.51 28.75
N THR A 841 -16.04 13.39 28.31
CA THR A 841 -16.79 12.27 27.70
C THR A 841 -17.10 11.17 28.72
N GLY A 842 -16.67 11.34 29.98
CA GLY A 842 -16.63 10.29 30.98
C GLY A 842 -15.43 9.32 30.85
N ASN A 843 -14.56 9.52 29.86
CA ASN A 843 -13.33 8.73 29.68
C ASN A 843 -12.10 9.62 29.87
N VAL A 844 -11.67 9.77 31.12
CA VAL A 844 -10.53 10.61 31.53
C VAL A 844 -9.25 10.35 30.73
N THR A 845 -9.05 9.13 30.22
CA THR A 845 -7.86 8.79 29.39
C THR A 845 -7.97 9.36 27.98
N LEU A 846 -9.11 9.18 27.32
CA LEU A 846 -9.37 9.79 26.01
C LEU A 846 -9.44 11.32 26.10
N ASP A 847 -10.08 11.83 27.15
CA ASP A 847 -10.30 13.26 27.38
C ASP A 847 -8.98 14.01 27.60
N SER A 848 -8.09 13.46 28.45
CA SER A 848 -6.75 14.01 28.67
C SER A 848 -5.82 13.79 27.47
N PHE A 849 -5.96 12.68 26.74
CA PHE A 849 -5.26 12.50 25.47
C PHE A 849 -5.71 13.54 24.42
N ASN A 850 -7.00 13.90 24.37
CA ASN A 850 -7.51 14.92 23.46
C ASN A 850 -6.94 16.31 23.75
N VAL A 851 -6.72 16.66 25.02
CA VAL A 851 -5.92 17.84 25.41
C VAL A 851 -4.47 17.70 24.95
N SER A 852 -3.85 16.55 25.22
CA SER A 852 -2.43 16.28 24.94
C SER A 852 -2.10 16.34 23.44
N GLN A 853 -2.88 15.69 22.58
CA GLN A 853 -2.66 15.70 21.13
C GLN A 853 -2.78 17.11 20.54
N ARG A 854 -3.60 17.99 21.13
CA ARG A 854 -3.72 19.39 20.69
C ARG A 854 -2.47 20.18 21.07
N VAL A 855 -2.00 20.03 22.32
CA VAL A 855 -0.71 20.61 22.76
C VAL A 855 0.43 20.12 21.86
N ALA A 856 0.48 18.84 21.50
CA ALA A 856 1.46 18.29 20.57
C ALA A 856 1.30 18.87 19.14
N THR A 857 0.07 18.98 18.63
CA THR A 857 -0.21 19.57 17.30
C THR A 857 0.28 21.02 17.22
N ASP A 858 0.04 21.80 18.28
CA ASP A 858 0.49 23.19 18.37
C ASP A 858 2.01 23.29 18.50
N ASN A 859 2.60 22.57 19.45
CA ASN A 859 4.04 22.60 19.76
C ASN A 859 4.92 22.07 18.60
N GLN A 860 4.48 21.02 17.91
CA GLN A 860 5.32 20.28 16.95
C GLN A 860 5.05 20.61 15.48
N PHE A 861 3.91 21.24 15.15
CA PHE A 861 3.47 21.49 13.76
C PHE A 861 2.92 22.90 13.56
N ARG A 862 1.76 23.22 14.16
CA ARG A 862 0.98 24.40 13.78
C ARG A 862 1.71 25.70 14.07
N CYS A 863 2.16 25.91 15.30
CA CYS A 863 2.69 27.21 15.72
C CYS A 863 3.98 27.59 15.00
N ILE A 864 4.86 26.60 14.78
CA ILE A 864 6.12 26.83 14.07
C ILE A 864 5.89 27.10 12.57
N ASP A 865 4.91 26.45 11.94
CA ASP A 865 4.59 26.65 10.53
C ASP A 865 3.83 27.96 10.29
N GLU A 866 2.85 28.31 11.13
CA GLU A 866 2.15 29.61 11.09
C GLU A 866 3.14 30.77 11.29
N ALA A 867 4.05 30.67 12.26
CA ALA A 867 5.11 31.67 12.49
C ALA A 867 6.12 31.73 11.33
N THR A 868 6.50 30.58 10.76
CA THR A 868 7.39 30.51 9.58
C THR A 868 6.78 31.26 8.40
N VAL A 869 5.49 31.04 8.14
CA VAL A 869 4.76 31.68 7.03
C VAL A 869 4.53 33.17 7.27
N TYR A 870 4.11 33.57 8.47
CA TYR A 870 3.92 34.98 8.79
C TYR A 870 5.23 35.76 8.67
N ALA A 871 6.32 35.29 9.30
CA ALA A 871 7.62 35.95 9.23
C ALA A 871 8.15 36.03 7.79
N GLY A 872 8.00 34.94 7.01
CA GLY A 872 8.42 34.89 5.62
C GLY A 872 7.68 35.88 4.71
N VAL A 873 6.40 36.16 4.97
CA VAL A 873 5.63 37.18 4.23
C VAL A 873 5.97 38.59 4.72
N GLU A 874 6.04 38.81 6.04
CA GLU A 874 6.30 40.13 6.65
C GLU A 874 7.70 40.66 6.30
N SER A 875 8.72 39.80 6.34
CA SER A 875 10.07 40.14 5.86
C SER A 875 10.13 40.25 4.33
N GLY A 876 9.25 39.55 3.62
CA GLY A 876 9.31 39.34 2.19
C GLY A 876 10.37 38.34 1.74
N ALA A 877 10.87 37.47 2.64
CA ALA A 877 11.70 36.32 2.31
C ALA A 877 10.93 35.34 1.39
N PHE A 878 9.65 35.10 1.66
CA PHE A 878 8.71 34.48 0.72
C PHE A 878 8.01 35.54 -0.13
N LYS A 879 7.59 35.17 -1.33
CA LYS A 879 6.94 36.10 -2.28
C LYS A 879 5.44 36.24 -2.03
N THR A 880 4.78 35.11 -1.75
CA THR A 880 3.39 35.00 -1.29
C THR A 880 3.26 33.66 -0.61
N SER A 881 2.52 33.58 0.48
CA SER A 881 2.29 32.31 1.18
C SER A 881 0.81 32.09 1.44
N TYR A 882 0.40 30.83 1.41
CA TYR A 882 -0.95 30.37 1.73
C TYR A 882 -0.85 29.32 2.82
N PHE A 883 -1.84 29.26 3.71
CA PHE A 883 -1.89 28.28 4.79
C PHE A 883 -3.20 27.47 4.75
N TYR A 884 -3.14 26.20 5.14
CA TYR A 884 -4.33 25.37 5.35
C TYR A 884 -4.32 24.58 6.67
N GLN A 885 -5.51 24.17 7.10
CA GLN A 885 -5.68 23.05 8.03
C GLN A 885 -6.68 22.06 7.43
N MET A 886 -6.30 20.78 7.34
CA MET A 886 -7.17 19.73 6.84
C MET A 886 -8.24 19.36 7.88
N GLN A 887 -9.52 19.55 7.54
CA GLN A 887 -10.66 19.19 8.39
C GLN A 887 -11.29 17.86 7.97
N ARG A 888 -11.21 17.49 6.68
CA ARG A 888 -11.72 16.22 6.16
C ARG A 888 -10.58 15.32 5.71
N THR A 889 -10.40 14.19 6.38
CA THR A 889 -9.30 13.23 6.14
C THR A 889 -9.80 11.79 6.13
N SER A 890 -8.99 10.80 5.74
CA SER A 890 -9.19 9.37 6.07
C SER A 890 -8.14 8.89 7.09
N GLY A 891 -7.77 7.61 7.03
CA GLY A 891 -6.62 7.09 7.75
C GLY A 891 -5.34 7.86 7.42
N GLY A 892 -4.48 7.95 8.42
CA GLY A 892 -3.13 8.49 8.36
C GLY A 892 -2.22 7.63 9.25
N TYR A 893 -1.16 8.22 9.78
CA TYR A 893 -0.27 7.51 10.70
C TYR A 893 -0.93 7.40 12.10
N ASP A 894 -1.39 6.19 12.45
CA ASP A 894 -2.08 5.90 13.73
C ASP A 894 -1.30 4.92 14.63
N PRO A 895 -0.18 5.35 15.25
CA PRO A 895 0.56 4.49 16.19
C PRO A 895 -0.19 4.23 17.50
N ASN A 896 -1.27 4.97 17.76
CA ASN A 896 -2.07 4.89 18.99
C ASN A 896 -3.34 4.04 18.83
N ASN A 897 -3.64 3.55 17.62
CA ASN A 897 -4.85 2.80 17.28
C ASN A 897 -6.14 3.54 17.71
N LEU A 898 -6.17 4.86 17.47
CA LEU A 898 -7.29 5.76 17.76
C LEU A 898 -8.49 5.50 16.84
N GLY A 899 -8.23 4.93 15.66
CA GLY A 899 -9.23 4.54 14.68
C GLY A 899 -9.68 5.68 13.78
N GLY A 900 -10.46 5.30 12.77
CA GLY A 900 -11.10 6.24 11.84
C GLY A 900 -12.44 6.79 12.36
N PRO A 901 -13.19 7.51 11.50
CA PRO A 901 -14.58 7.84 11.80
C PRO A 901 -15.41 6.59 12.13
N PRO A 902 -16.33 6.65 13.10
CA PRO A 902 -17.12 5.50 13.53
C PRO A 902 -18.00 4.96 12.39
N VAL A 903 -18.00 3.64 12.24
CA VAL A 903 -18.86 2.91 11.30
C VAL A 903 -20.29 2.88 11.85
N GLU A 904 -21.26 3.33 11.07
CA GLU A 904 -22.68 3.30 11.41
C GLU A 904 -23.53 3.00 10.15
N PRO A 905 -24.83 2.63 10.27
CA PRO A 905 -25.66 2.30 9.12
C PRO A 905 -25.70 3.42 8.07
N GLY A 906 -25.30 3.08 6.83
CA GLY A 906 -25.13 4.03 5.72
C GLY A 906 -23.69 4.51 5.50
N TYR A 907 -22.78 4.30 6.46
CA TYR A 907 -21.37 4.69 6.40
C TYR A 907 -20.47 3.48 6.74
N PRO A 908 -20.41 2.44 5.87
CA PRO A 908 -19.64 1.22 6.13
C PRO A 908 -18.12 1.47 6.23
N TYR A 909 -17.63 2.57 5.67
CA TYR A 909 -16.23 3.01 5.72
C TYR A 909 -16.00 4.14 6.75
N GLY A 910 -16.93 4.31 7.70
CA GLY A 910 -16.91 5.32 8.76
C GLY A 910 -17.61 6.63 8.37
N ASN A 911 -18.39 7.23 9.28
CA ASN A 911 -19.07 8.50 9.03
C ASN A 911 -18.14 9.72 9.27
N PRO A 912 -17.71 10.44 8.21
CA PRO A 912 -16.78 11.57 8.32
C PRO A 912 -17.33 12.80 9.07
N GLU A 913 -18.65 12.86 9.29
CA GLU A 913 -19.33 13.95 10.01
C GLU A 913 -19.38 13.72 11.54
N LYS A 914 -18.83 12.60 12.03
CA LYS A 914 -18.70 12.30 13.46
C LYS A 914 -17.31 12.68 13.98
N PRO A 915 -17.11 12.83 15.30
CA PRO A 915 -15.78 13.06 15.86
C PRO A 915 -14.81 11.90 15.58
N TYR A 916 -13.63 12.22 15.07
CA TYR A 916 -12.43 11.37 15.00
C TYR A 916 -11.19 12.26 14.83
N PHE A 917 -10.01 11.74 15.14
CA PHE A 917 -8.76 12.49 14.99
C PHE A 917 -8.34 12.58 13.52
N LYS A 918 -8.01 13.78 13.06
CA LYS A 918 -7.46 14.05 11.72
C LYS A 918 -5.95 13.86 11.78
N LEU A 919 -5.50 12.61 11.65
CA LEU A 919 -4.12 12.17 11.92
C LEU A 919 -3.10 12.66 10.89
N HIS A 920 -1.81 12.61 11.27
CA HIS A 920 -0.70 12.97 10.41
C HIS A 920 -0.68 12.20 9.07
N GLY A 921 -0.33 12.91 7.99
CA GLY A 921 -0.24 12.38 6.61
C GLY A 921 -1.58 12.00 5.94
N SER A 922 -2.71 12.22 6.61
CA SER A 922 -4.04 11.84 6.10
C SER A 922 -4.62 12.80 5.05
N ASP A 923 -3.88 13.85 4.67
CA ASP A 923 -4.19 14.80 3.60
C ASP A 923 -3.62 14.40 2.23
N MET A 924 -2.61 13.52 2.17
CA MET A 924 -2.00 13.09 0.89
C MET A 924 -3.02 12.58 -0.15
N PRO A 925 -3.98 11.69 0.17
CA PRO A 925 -4.93 11.20 -0.84
C PRO A 925 -5.85 12.30 -1.41
N TRP A 926 -6.03 13.42 -0.71
CA TRP A 926 -6.81 14.59 -1.13
C TRP A 926 -6.04 15.44 -2.12
N VAL A 927 -4.75 15.66 -1.85
CA VAL A 927 -3.82 16.37 -2.75
C VAL A 927 -3.61 15.61 -4.06
N PHE A 928 -3.40 14.30 -4.00
CA PHE A 928 -3.09 13.47 -5.17
C PHE A 928 -4.33 12.94 -5.93
N GLY A 929 -5.52 12.96 -5.32
CA GLY A 929 -6.74 12.44 -5.94
C GLY A 929 -6.91 10.93 -5.82
N ASN A 930 -6.31 10.32 -4.79
CA ASN A 930 -6.22 8.87 -4.60
C ASN A 930 -7.17 8.32 -3.50
N LEU A 931 -8.14 9.13 -3.05
CA LEU A 931 -9.13 8.73 -2.04
C LEU A 931 -10.03 7.58 -2.52
N ASN A 932 -9.89 6.40 -1.92
CA ASN A 932 -10.74 5.24 -2.14
C ASN A 932 -10.73 4.31 -0.90
N PRO A 933 -11.87 3.79 -0.43
CA PRO A 933 -13.24 4.06 -0.89
C PRO A 933 -13.73 5.46 -0.48
N LEU A 934 -14.78 5.93 -1.15
CA LEU A 934 -15.54 7.13 -0.74
C LEU A 934 -16.52 6.75 0.37
N ARG A 935 -16.56 7.50 1.47
CA ARG A 935 -17.49 7.26 2.59
C ARG A 935 -18.85 7.89 2.36
N ASP A 936 -18.87 9.02 1.66
CA ASP A 936 -20.09 9.74 1.30
C ASP A 936 -19.94 10.56 0.00
N ALA A 937 -20.96 11.35 -0.32
CA ALA A 937 -20.95 12.20 -1.52
C ALA A 937 -20.08 13.47 -1.37
N ASN A 938 -19.65 13.85 -0.15
CA ASN A 938 -18.81 15.02 0.08
C ASN A 938 -17.33 14.67 -0.05
N ASP A 939 -16.89 13.45 0.28
CA ASP A 939 -15.54 12.94 0.01
C ASP A 939 -15.14 13.18 -1.46
N LEU A 940 -16.01 12.80 -2.40
CA LEU A 940 -15.77 13.01 -3.84
C LEU A 940 -15.67 14.49 -4.21
N LYS A 941 -16.44 15.38 -3.56
CA LYS A 941 -16.39 16.81 -3.85
C LYS A 941 -15.16 17.47 -3.23
N SER A 942 -14.75 17.03 -2.03
CA SER A 942 -13.55 17.50 -1.32
C SER A 942 -12.30 17.13 -2.11
N VAL A 943 -12.11 15.84 -2.45
CA VAL A 943 -10.96 15.39 -3.24
C VAL A 943 -10.89 16.09 -4.61
N GLN A 944 -12.03 16.36 -5.25
CA GLN A 944 -12.11 17.13 -6.51
C GLN A 944 -11.85 18.64 -6.37
N LEU A 945 -12.09 19.21 -5.19
CA LEU A 945 -11.87 20.62 -4.88
C LEU A 945 -10.39 20.85 -4.53
N GLU A 946 -9.86 20.02 -3.65
CA GLU A 946 -8.55 20.19 -3.04
C GLU A 946 -7.41 19.83 -4.00
N SER A 947 -7.45 18.66 -4.67
CA SER A 947 -6.52 18.38 -5.78
C SER A 947 -6.53 19.49 -6.84
N GLY A 948 -7.70 20.13 -7.06
CA GLY A 948 -7.86 21.30 -7.91
C GLY A 948 -7.15 22.56 -7.40
N TYR A 949 -7.18 22.82 -6.09
CA TYR A 949 -6.43 23.92 -5.45
C TYR A 949 -4.91 23.70 -5.52
N PHE A 950 -4.43 22.53 -5.06
CA PHE A 950 -2.99 22.22 -5.06
C PHE A 950 -2.42 22.22 -6.49
N ALA A 951 -3.13 21.66 -7.47
CA ALA A 951 -2.68 21.73 -8.86
C ALA A 951 -2.84 23.11 -9.51
N ALA A 952 -3.79 23.95 -9.09
CA ALA A 952 -3.82 25.35 -9.50
C ALA A 952 -2.56 26.09 -9.02
N PHE A 953 -2.10 25.81 -7.80
CA PHE A 953 -0.83 26.33 -7.31
C PHE A 953 0.37 25.81 -8.11
N VAL A 954 0.44 24.51 -8.44
CA VAL A 954 1.49 23.97 -9.34
C VAL A 954 1.48 24.68 -10.71
N ARG A 955 0.29 24.97 -11.27
CA ARG A 955 0.17 25.63 -12.59
C ARG A 955 0.52 27.13 -12.58
N SER A 956 0.04 27.86 -11.59
CA SER A 956 0.02 29.35 -11.60
C SER A 956 0.82 29.99 -10.46
N LEU A 957 1.16 29.25 -9.41
CA LEU A 957 1.54 29.73 -8.07
C LEU A 957 0.44 30.51 -7.33
N ASP A 958 -0.81 30.22 -7.67
CA ASP A 958 -2.02 30.71 -7.05
C ASP A 958 -2.94 29.49 -6.88
N PRO A 959 -3.38 29.13 -5.66
CA PRO A 959 -4.23 27.97 -5.44
C PRO A 959 -5.65 28.16 -5.99
N ASN A 960 -6.04 29.34 -6.48
CA ASN A 960 -7.39 29.60 -6.97
C ASN A 960 -7.55 29.21 -8.47
N PRO A 961 -8.18 28.08 -8.82
CA PRO A 961 -8.39 27.72 -10.23
C PRO A 961 -9.35 28.71 -10.92
N PRO A 962 -9.02 29.25 -12.11
CA PRO A 962 -9.89 30.19 -12.82
C PRO A 962 -11.25 29.57 -13.17
N ALA A 963 -12.34 30.32 -12.98
CA ALA A 963 -13.69 29.85 -13.33
C ALA A 963 -13.81 29.42 -14.81
N SER A 964 -13.10 30.11 -15.72
CA SER A 964 -13.00 29.74 -17.14
C SER A 964 -12.33 28.38 -17.36
N TYR A 965 -11.31 28.04 -16.57
CA TYR A 965 -10.66 26.72 -16.59
C TYR A 965 -11.64 25.64 -16.13
N LEU A 966 -12.26 25.81 -14.95
CA LEU A 966 -13.20 24.83 -14.39
C LEU A 966 -14.39 24.58 -15.33
N GLN A 967 -14.90 25.64 -15.97
CA GLN A 967 -15.97 25.55 -16.96
C GLN A 967 -15.59 24.68 -18.16
N VAL A 968 -14.43 24.92 -18.80
CA VAL A 968 -14.03 24.13 -19.98
C VAL A 968 -13.59 22.70 -19.63
N ARG A 969 -13.10 22.46 -18.40
CA ARG A 969 -12.85 21.10 -17.90
C ARG A 969 -14.14 20.34 -17.56
N GLY A 970 -15.28 21.03 -17.43
CA GLY A 970 -16.53 20.45 -16.94
C GLY A 970 -16.50 20.08 -15.46
N TYR A 971 -15.67 20.75 -14.65
CA TYR A 971 -15.49 20.46 -13.22
C TYR A 971 -16.58 21.17 -12.40
N THR A 972 -17.81 20.67 -12.51
CA THR A 972 -19.01 21.24 -11.87
C THR A 972 -18.89 21.30 -10.35
N ASN A 973 -18.53 20.20 -9.69
CA ASN A 973 -18.35 20.13 -8.23
C ASN A 973 -17.24 21.07 -7.75
N THR A 974 -16.09 21.13 -8.43
CA THR A 974 -15.01 22.09 -8.12
C THR A 974 -15.48 23.53 -8.35
N THR A 975 -16.27 23.81 -9.39
CA THR A 975 -16.84 25.15 -9.65
C THR A 975 -17.78 25.57 -8.52
N GLN A 976 -18.63 24.66 -8.04
CA GLN A 976 -19.49 24.88 -6.89
C GLN A 976 -18.66 25.10 -5.62
N GLY A 977 -17.70 24.20 -5.35
CA GLY A 977 -16.80 24.27 -4.20
C GLY A 977 -16.05 25.60 -4.11
N VAL A 978 -15.40 26.05 -5.20
CA VAL A 978 -14.69 27.34 -5.23
C VAL A 978 -15.64 28.53 -5.01
N LYS A 979 -16.87 28.46 -5.55
CA LYS A 979 -17.88 29.51 -5.37
C LYS A 979 -18.40 29.58 -3.93
N GLU A 980 -18.61 28.44 -3.28
CA GLU A 980 -19.12 28.34 -1.91
C GLU A 980 -18.03 28.60 -0.86
N SER A 981 -16.81 28.11 -1.11
CA SER A 981 -15.62 28.33 -0.28
C SER A 981 -15.13 29.78 -0.31
N GLY A 982 -15.40 30.50 -1.41
CA GLY A 982 -14.69 31.72 -1.76
C GLY A 982 -13.20 31.47 -2.04
N PRO A 983 -12.46 32.52 -2.46
CA PRO A 983 -11.03 32.41 -2.75
C PRO A 983 -10.23 31.93 -1.53
N TRP A 984 -9.16 31.16 -1.78
CA TRP A 984 -8.09 30.94 -0.83
C TRP A 984 -7.19 32.17 -0.85
N GLN A 985 -7.32 33.01 0.17
CA GLN A 985 -6.55 34.25 0.32
C GLN A 985 -5.12 33.92 0.79
N PRO A 986 -4.11 34.69 0.36
CA PRO A 986 -2.76 34.59 0.91
C PRO A 986 -2.74 35.10 2.35
N VAL A 987 -1.80 34.60 3.14
CA VAL A 987 -1.46 35.15 4.46
C VAL A 987 -0.99 36.58 4.27
N ALA A 988 -1.57 37.50 5.05
CA ALA A 988 -1.43 38.94 4.86
C ALA A 988 -1.15 39.73 6.16
N ASN A 989 -1.28 39.09 7.32
CA ASN A 989 -0.99 39.67 8.64
C ASN A 989 -0.88 38.55 9.70
N ALA A 990 -0.60 38.93 10.94
CA ALA A 990 -0.42 38.03 12.09
C ALA A 990 -1.65 37.17 12.48
N LYS A 991 -2.80 37.30 11.79
CA LYS A 991 -3.98 36.44 11.94
C LYS A 991 -4.20 35.49 10.76
N GLY A 992 -3.32 35.48 9.76
CA GLY A 992 -3.52 34.75 8.50
C GLY A 992 -4.01 35.68 7.38
N PRO A 993 -5.08 35.35 6.65
CA PRO A 993 -6.01 34.23 6.83
C PRO A 993 -5.46 32.88 6.32
N MET A 994 -6.18 31.80 6.61
CA MET A 994 -5.93 30.44 6.13
C MET A 994 -7.20 29.74 5.60
N LYS A 995 -7.05 28.51 5.09
CA LYS A 995 -8.15 27.70 4.54
C LYS A 995 -8.36 26.40 5.33
N LEU A 996 -9.57 26.19 5.82
CA LEU A 996 -10.00 24.92 6.40
C LEU A 996 -10.48 24.02 5.26
N LEU A 997 -9.74 22.94 4.97
CA LEU A 997 -10.02 22.07 3.82
C LEU A 997 -11.06 21.00 4.19
N ASP A 998 -12.23 21.17 3.56
CA ASP A 998 -13.43 20.32 3.56
C ASP A 998 -14.27 20.75 2.34
N PHE A 999 -15.49 20.23 2.17
CA PHE A 999 -16.45 20.67 1.17
C PHE A 999 -17.72 21.31 1.78
N PRO A 1000 -17.94 22.63 1.65
CA PRO A 1000 -17.03 23.65 1.10
C PRO A 1000 -15.91 24.03 2.08
N SER A 1001 -14.79 24.52 1.56
CA SER A 1001 -13.61 24.86 2.35
C SER A 1001 -13.73 26.27 2.96
N LEU A 1002 -13.77 26.36 4.29
CA LEU A 1002 -14.00 27.62 4.98
C LEU A 1002 -12.72 28.47 5.08
N THR A 1003 -12.85 29.79 5.07
CA THR A 1003 -11.74 30.70 5.43
C THR A 1003 -11.81 31.03 6.92
N ALA A 1004 -10.67 30.95 7.59
CA ALA A 1004 -10.52 31.22 9.01
C ALA A 1004 -9.26 32.05 9.27
N ASP A 1005 -9.19 32.68 10.44
CA ASP A 1005 -7.92 33.15 11.00
C ASP A 1005 -7.06 31.91 11.40
N PHE A 1006 -5.76 32.10 11.57
CA PHE A 1006 -4.84 31.12 12.19
C PHE A 1006 -5.42 30.57 13.51
N GLN A 1007 -5.30 29.25 13.73
CA GLN A 1007 -5.84 28.65 14.95
C GLN A 1007 -4.88 28.83 16.11
N ASP A 1008 -5.42 28.85 17.32
CA ASP A 1008 -4.66 28.61 18.54
C ASP A 1008 -3.46 29.58 18.77
N LEU A 1009 -3.50 30.79 18.20
CA LEU A 1009 -2.50 31.84 18.41
C LEU A 1009 -2.18 32.12 19.90
N PRO A 1010 -3.14 32.14 20.86
CA PRO A 1010 -2.84 32.24 22.29
C PRO A 1010 -2.08 31.03 22.85
N GLN A 1011 -2.42 29.82 22.40
CA GLN A 1011 -1.76 28.56 22.76
C GLN A 1011 -0.32 28.57 22.23
N CYS A 1012 -0.12 28.99 20.99
CA CYS A 1012 1.19 29.19 20.40
C CYS A 1012 2.05 30.19 21.20
N ALA A 1013 1.47 31.30 21.66
CA ALA A 1013 2.16 32.24 22.54
C ALA A 1013 2.47 31.68 23.93
N PHE A 1014 1.61 30.80 24.47
CA PHE A 1014 1.86 30.07 25.72
C PHE A 1014 3.00 29.04 25.57
N LEU A 1015 3.05 28.33 24.44
CA LEU A 1015 4.08 27.35 24.07
C LEU A 1015 5.39 28.00 23.55
N ASN A 1016 5.60 29.30 23.81
CA ASN A 1016 6.77 30.07 23.38
C ASN A 1016 7.01 30.16 21.84
N TYR A 1017 6.06 29.72 21.02
CA TYR A 1017 6.06 29.85 19.55
C TYR A 1017 4.99 30.83 19.07
N SER A 1018 4.94 32.03 19.68
CA SER A 1018 4.00 33.07 19.24
C SER A 1018 4.17 33.37 17.74
N ILE A 1019 3.14 33.91 17.09
CA ILE A 1019 3.19 34.17 15.63
C ILE A 1019 4.38 35.03 15.20
N SER A 1020 4.90 35.90 16.07
CA SER A 1020 6.08 36.73 15.83
C SER A 1020 7.42 36.06 16.18
N TYR A 1021 7.45 34.77 16.57
CA TYR A 1021 8.65 34.04 17.02
C TYR A 1021 9.90 34.35 16.19
N TYR A 1022 9.87 34.12 14.88
CA TYR A 1022 11.02 34.40 14.00
C TYR A 1022 11.26 35.90 13.76
N VAL A 1023 10.24 36.75 13.85
CA VAL A 1023 10.36 38.21 13.69
C VAL A 1023 11.05 38.84 14.91
N ASP A 1024 10.80 38.29 16.09
CA ASP A 1024 11.37 38.74 17.37
C ASP A 1024 12.76 38.13 17.66
N GLY A 1025 13.32 37.36 16.70
CA GLY A 1025 14.66 36.77 16.79
C GLY A 1025 14.72 35.38 17.42
N GLY A 1026 13.60 34.65 17.47
CA GLY A 1026 13.58 33.21 17.73
C GLY A 1026 14.39 32.44 16.68
N MET A 1027 15.23 31.53 17.16
CA MET A 1027 16.08 30.63 16.36
C MET A 1027 15.80 29.20 16.83
#